data_AF-A0A2N2JHG3-F1
#
_entry.id   AF-A0A2N2JHG3-F1
#
_cell.length_a   1.000
_cell.length_b   1.000
_cell.length_c   1.000
_cell.angle_alpha   90.00
_cell.angle_beta   90.00
_cell.angle_gamma   90.00
#
_symmetry.space_group_name_H-M   'P 1'
#
loop_
_entity.id
_entity.type
_entity.pdbx_description
1 polymer ?
#
loop_
_entity_poly.entity_id
_entity_poly.type
_entity_poly.pdbx_seq_one_letter_code
_entity_poly.pdbx_strand_id
1 'polypeptide(L)'
;MTRSTDSASPGRRGVAIRVRGLVQGVGFRPTVWRLANEAGLVGSVINDGDGVLIEAWGDEPALSTFLARLEAEPPRLARIDGVEVRDLAREDWPGAFEIHASLASDPTTGVVPDAATCPACKDDTLNPLGRRHRYPFTNCTECGPRYTIVRSIPYDRRTTTMAGFPLCPECAAEYADPRDRRFHAQPNACWRCGPRASLLRLDGAPVPKVGDPADPADRADRADPIRTAAALLRAGEIVAIKGLGGFHLACDATREDVVARLRTRKRRPKKALALMARDVATIRRYARVSAAEAALLESPAAPIVLLRPAGLPLAPAVAPGVATLGFMLPYTPLHHLLFEDLDRPLVMTSGNLSDAPQLTEDAAAAERLAPIADAFLTHDRPIANRVDDSLARVYAGAPRVLRRARGYAPSPLRLPPGLDHPDAPSVLAFGAHLKSTFCLADRRGAVLSPHLGDLEDAETWEDYQRQLAVLTDLYGHRPALLVADAHPEYLSTKLAAARAAATGLPLVHVQHHRAHVAACLVDHGVPLDHPAVVAVVLDGLGWGDDGALWGGEVFVGGYRRLDRVAHLKPVAMPGGARAVEEPWRDAFAHLHAAFGWDACRARFGHLDSDIIRDLDARPVAILERMIARGTHAPLASSAGRLFDAVAAAVGLCRDRVSFEGEAAMALEAAIDPGWRDADDPGGAYPFDLSSGAGGLLQLDPRPMWEALLTDLARAVPVGVVAARFHHGLAGALDALVAAVAPAPDAVVALSGGVFQNATLTEALSDRLTRRGLRPLAQRDIPPNDGGIALGQAAIAIARAIPPE
;
A
#
# COMPACT_ATOMS: atom_id res chain seq x y z
N MET A 1 -57.67 10.89 -52.94
CA MET A 1 -56.23 10.84 -53.27
C MET A 1 -55.45 10.82 -51.98
N THR A 2 -54.91 9.65 -51.70
CA THR A 2 -54.10 9.21 -50.56
C THR A 2 -52.81 10.00 -50.43
N ARG A 3 -52.62 10.71 -49.31
CA ARG A 3 -51.29 11.13 -48.86
C ARG A 3 -50.73 10.02 -47.97
N SER A 4 -49.70 9.38 -48.49
CA SER A 4 -48.86 8.41 -47.82
C SER A 4 -48.40 8.95 -46.46
N THR A 5 -48.79 8.28 -45.39
CA THR A 5 -48.11 8.34 -44.10
C THR A 5 -46.82 7.55 -44.25
N ASP A 6 -45.72 8.24 -44.59
CA ASP A 6 -44.39 7.69 -44.38
C ASP A 6 -44.16 7.60 -42.87
N SER A 7 -44.40 6.40 -42.33
CA SER A 7 -43.94 6.03 -41.01
C SER A 7 -42.42 5.96 -41.06
N ALA A 8 -41.75 7.04 -40.64
CA ALA A 8 -40.32 6.99 -40.31
C ALA A 8 -40.11 5.81 -39.35
N SER A 9 -39.37 4.79 -39.81
CA SER A 9 -39.00 3.66 -38.99
C SER A 9 -38.24 4.18 -37.76
N PRO A 10 -38.44 3.63 -36.55
CA PRO A 10 -37.72 4.09 -35.36
C PRO A 10 -36.22 4.04 -35.66
N GLY A 11 -35.53 5.16 -35.43
CA GLY A 11 -34.15 5.39 -35.86
C GLY A 11 -33.21 4.28 -35.41
N ARG A 12 -32.92 3.36 -36.33
CA ARG A 12 -32.00 2.25 -36.18
C ARG A 12 -30.62 2.73 -36.62
N ARG A 13 -29.62 2.70 -35.74
CA ARG A 13 -28.24 3.11 -36.05
C ARG A 13 -27.20 2.17 -35.45
N GLY A 14 -26.00 2.19 -36.03
CA GLY A 14 -24.83 1.49 -35.50
C GLY A 14 -23.89 2.47 -34.81
N VAL A 15 -23.31 2.07 -33.68
CA VAL A 15 -22.30 2.85 -32.94
C VAL A 15 -21.07 1.99 -32.64
N ALA A 16 -19.91 2.62 -32.71
CA ALA A 16 -18.65 2.11 -32.20
C ALA A 16 -18.36 2.77 -30.86
N ILE A 17 -18.21 1.97 -29.82
CA ILE A 17 -17.96 2.39 -28.45
C ILE A 17 -16.57 1.88 -28.05
N ARG A 18 -15.65 2.81 -27.83
CA ARG A 18 -14.30 2.53 -27.36
C ARG A 18 -14.24 2.75 -25.85
N VAL A 19 -13.93 1.69 -25.11
CA VAL A 19 -13.74 1.74 -23.66
C VAL A 19 -12.26 1.57 -23.33
N ARG A 20 -11.69 2.52 -22.58
CA ARG A 20 -10.29 2.52 -22.13
C ARG A 20 -10.21 2.33 -20.61
N GLY A 21 -9.09 1.78 -20.15
CA GLY A 21 -8.78 1.58 -18.73
C GLY A 21 -8.43 0.14 -18.38
N LEU A 22 -8.64 -0.26 -17.13
CA LEU A 22 -8.46 -1.65 -16.68
C LEU A 22 -9.69 -2.48 -17.07
N VAL A 23 -9.84 -2.74 -18.37
CA VAL A 23 -11.03 -3.40 -18.95
C VAL A 23 -10.71 -4.75 -19.61
N GLN A 24 -9.49 -5.25 -19.46
CA GLN A 24 -9.08 -6.55 -19.98
C GLN A 24 -8.65 -7.51 -18.85
N GLY A 25 -8.90 -8.81 -19.03
CA GLY A 25 -8.63 -9.82 -17.98
C GLY A 25 -9.55 -9.75 -16.76
N VAL A 26 -10.58 -8.89 -16.80
CA VAL A 26 -11.51 -8.58 -15.68
C VAL A 26 -12.95 -9.06 -15.92
N GLY A 27 -13.20 -9.82 -17.00
CA GLY A 27 -14.54 -10.27 -17.36
C GLY A 27 -15.38 -9.25 -18.15
N PHE A 28 -14.76 -8.20 -18.70
CA PHE A 28 -15.47 -7.12 -19.41
C PHE A 28 -16.26 -7.58 -20.65
N ARG A 29 -15.64 -8.36 -21.55
CA ARG A 29 -16.30 -8.91 -22.75
C ARG A 29 -17.57 -9.72 -22.42
N PRO A 30 -17.55 -10.68 -21.47
CA PRO A 30 -18.78 -11.36 -21.04
C PRO A 30 -19.86 -10.39 -20.53
N THR A 31 -19.50 -9.37 -19.75
CA THR A 31 -20.45 -8.36 -19.28
C THR A 31 -21.05 -7.58 -20.43
N VAL A 32 -20.23 -7.12 -21.38
CA VAL A 32 -20.71 -6.43 -22.59
C VAL A 32 -21.67 -7.31 -23.37
N TRP A 33 -21.31 -8.56 -23.61
CA TRP A 33 -22.17 -9.51 -24.32
C TRP A 33 -23.52 -9.70 -23.61
N ARG A 34 -23.51 -9.89 -22.28
CA ARG A 34 -24.74 -10.01 -21.48
C ARG A 34 -25.61 -8.76 -21.59
N LEU A 35 -25.03 -7.58 -21.34
CA LEU A 35 -25.74 -6.30 -21.36
C LEU A 35 -26.34 -6.01 -22.75
N ALA A 36 -25.59 -6.31 -23.81
CA ALA A 36 -26.06 -6.10 -25.18
C ALA A 36 -27.25 -7.02 -25.52
N ASN A 37 -27.17 -8.31 -25.15
CA ASN A 37 -28.27 -9.25 -25.38
C ASN A 37 -29.52 -8.90 -24.54
N GLU A 38 -29.35 -8.48 -23.28
CA GLU A 38 -30.45 -8.01 -22.42
C GLU A 38 -31.13 -6.75 -22.98
N ALA A 39 -30.38 -5.89 -23.67
CA ALA A 39 -30.89 -4.70 -24.34
C ALA A 39 -31.43 -4.97 -25.75
N GLY A 40 -31.36 -6.21 -26.25
CA GLY A 40 -31.81 -6.59 -27.60
C GLY A 40 -30.92 -6.06 -28.73
N LEU A 41 -29.65 -5.75 -28.43
CA LEU A 41 -28.68 -5.25 -29.41
C LEU A 41 -27.99 -6.40 -30.16
N VAL A 42 -27.58 -6.13 -31.40
CA VAL A 42 -26.71 -7.00 -32.19
C VAL A 42 -25.38 -6.32 -32.44
N GLY A 43 -24.30 -7.07 -32.68
CA GLY A 43 -22.98 -6.46 -32.71
C GLY A 43 -21.82 -7.38 -32.37
N SER A 44 -20.72 -6.77 -31.94
CA SER A 44 -19.57 -7.51 -31.46
C SER A 44 -18.81 -6.77 -30.36
N VAL A 45 -18.05 -7.53 -29.57
CA VAL A 45 -17.07 -6.99 -28.64
C VAL A 45 -15.71 -7.63 -28.86
N ILE A 46 -14.67 -6.81 -28.90
CA ILE A 46 -13.30 -7.23 -29.13
C ILE A 46 -12.32 -6.51 -28.19
N ASN A 47 -11.29 -7.24 -27.78
CA ASN A 47 -10.14 -6.67 -27.10
C ASN A 47 -9.03 -6.41 -28.12
N ASP A 48 -8.46 -5.21 -28.07
CA ASP A 48 -7.27 -4.82 -28.85
C ASP A 48 -6.30 -4.02 -27.96
N GLY A 49 -5.27 -3.43 -28.56
CA GLY A 49 -4.23 -2.68 -27.85
C GLY A 49 -4.69 -1.34 -27.26
N ASP A 50 -5.88 -0.86 -27.60
CA ASP A 50 -6.41 0.42 -27.09
C ASP A 50 -7.44 0.25 -25.97
N GLY A 51 -7.88 -0.99 -25.71
CA GLY A 51 -8.86 -1.31 -24.68
C GLY A 51 -9.91 -2.30 -25.19
N VAL A 52 -11.19 -1.97 -25.02
CA VAL A 52 -12.31 -2.75 -25.56
C VAL A 52 -12.99 -1.93 -26.65
N LEU A 53 -13.19 -2.53 -27.82
CA LEU A 53 -14.03 -1.98 -28.87
C LEU A 53 -15.35 -2.77 -28.88
N ILE A 54 -16.45 -2.04 -28.83
CA ILE A 54 -17.80 -2.57 -28.91
C ILE A 54 -18.42 -1.96 -30.15
N GLU A 55 -18.95 -2.78 -31.04
CA GLU A 55 -19.78 -2.31 -32.13
C GLU A 55 -21.19 -2.81 -31.88
N ALA A 56 -22.17 -1.90 -31.83
CA ALA A 56 -23.55 -2.24 -31.46
C ALA A 56 -24.55 -1.55 -32.40
N TRP A 57 -25.58 -2.30 -32.81
CA TRP A 57 -26.71 -1.82 -33.60
C TRP A 57 -28.01 -2.03 -32.83
N GLY A 58 -28.85 -1.01 -32.85
CA GLY A 58 -30.14 -1.00 -32.18
C GLY A 58 -30.93 0.27 -32.46
N ASP A 59 -32.07 0.41 -31.79
CA ASP A 59 -32.74 1.70 -31.70
C ASP A 59 -32.08 2.58 -30.62
N GLU A 60 -32.31 3.89 -30.70
CA GLU A 60 -31.70 4.86 -29.79
C GLU A 60 -31.98 4.58 -28.30
N PRO A 61 -33.20 4.17 -27.89
CA PRO A 61 -33.46 3.77 -26.50
C PRO A 61 -32.62 2.58 -26.02
N ALA A 62 -32.46 1.54 -26.84
CA ALA A 62 -31.65 0.38 -26.50
C ALA A 62 -30.15 0.73 -26.37
N LEU A 63 -29.62 1.52 -27.31
CA LEU A 63 -28.23 1.98 -27.27
C LEU A 63 -27.95 2.88 -26.06
N SER A 64 -28.86 3.81 -25.75
CA SER A 64 -28.75 4.68 -24.58
C SER A 64 -28.79 3.90 -23.28
N THR A 65 -29.69 2.91 -23.18
CA THR A 65 -29.79 2.02 -22.02
C THR A 65 -28.52 1.19 -21.86
N PHE A 66 -27.99 0.63 -22.95
CA PHE A 66 -26.77 -0.14 -22.93
C PHE A 66 -25.56 0.68 -22.46
N LEU A 67 -25.37 1.90 -22.98
CA LEU A 67 -24.28 2.80 -22.55
C LEU A 67 -24.38 3.16 -21.07
N ALA A 68 -25.58 3.54 -20.60
CA ALA A 68 -25.80 3.86 -19.19
C ALA A 68 -25.49 2.65 -18.28
N ARG A 69 -25.90 1.44 -18.69
CA ARG A 69 -25.62 0.21 -17.93
C ARG A 69 -24.16 -0.21 -18.01
N LEU A 70 -23.47 0.02 -19.12
CA LEU A 70 -22.05 -0.29 -19.27
C LEU A 70 -21.19 0.49 -18.26
N GLU A 71 -21.54 1.75 -18.02
CA GLU A 71 -20.87 2.60 -17.02
C GLU A 71 -21.33 2.33 -15.58
N ALA A 72 -22.61 1.98 -15.38
CA ALA A 72 -23.17 1.73 -14.05
C ALA A 72 -22.93 0.30 -13.52
N GLU A 73 -22.78 -0.69 -14.39
CA GLU A 73 -22.61 -2.11 -14.07
C GLU A 73 -21.29 -2.70 -14.61
N PRO A 74 -20.12 -2.04 -14.44
CA PRO A 74 -18.86 -2.63 -14.89
C PRO A 74 -18.54 -3.89 -14.06
N PRO A 75 -17.79 -4.86 -14.62
CA PRO A 75 -17.30 -5.99 -13.84
C PRO A 75 -16.57 -5.54 -12.56
N ARG A 76 -16.64 -6.33 -11.50
CA ARG A 76 -16.09 -5.99 -10.16
C ARG A 76 -14.63 -5.52 -10.16
N LEU A 77 -13.80 -6.04 -11.08
CA LEU A 77 -12.37 -5.71 -11.17
C LEU A 77 -12.06 -4.67 -12.25
N ALA A 78 -13.07 -4.22 -12.99
CA ALA A 78 -12.87 -3.30 -14.09
C ALA A 78 -12.79 -1.85 -13.59
N ARG A 79 -11.99 -1.05 -14.28
CA ARG A 79 -11.96 0.41 -14.13
C ARG A 79 -12.07 1.03 -15.52
N ILE A 80 -13.13 1.78 -15.75
CA ILE A 80 -13.35 2.52 -16.99
C ILE A 80 -12.73 3.90 -16.81
N ASP A 81 -11.69 4.20 -17.59
CA ASP A 81 -10.97 5.48 -17.56
C ASP A 81 -11.52 6.46 -18.63
N GLY A 82 -12.20 5.94 -19.66
CA GLY A 82 -12.87 6.75 -20.68
C GLY A 82 -13.72 5.91 -21.63
N VAL A 83 -14.78 6.53 -22.15
CA VAL A 83 -15.69 5.97 -23.15
C VAL A 83 -15.79 6.97 -24.31
N GLU A 84 -15.44 6.55 -25.52
CA GLU A 84 -15.67 7.32 -26.74
C GLU A 84 -16.73 6.62 -27.58
N VAL A 85 -17.74 7.36 -28.03
CA VAL A 85 -18.81 6.83 -28.90
C VAL A 85 -18.74 7.52 -30.25
N ARG A 86 -18.78 6.74 -31.34
CA ARG A 86 -18.80 7.24 -32.72
C ARG A 86 -19.87 6.53 -33.52
N ASP A 87 -20.53 7.25 -34.41
CA ASP A 87 -21.48 6.64 -35.34
C ASP A 87 -20.75 5.75 -36.35
N LEU A 88 -21.30 4.57 -36.59
CA LEU A 88 -20.84 3.68 -37.66
C LEU A 88 -21.60 4.02 -38.93
N ALA A 89 -20.86 4.33 -39.99
CA ALA A 89 -21.42 4.61 -41.32
C ALA A 89 -21.96 3.35 -42.03
N ARG A 90 -21.73 2.16 -41.46
CA ARG A 90 -22.05 0.88 -42.10
C ARG A 90 -23.45 0.39 -41.72
N GLU A 91 -24.22 0.02 -42.75
CA GLU A 91 -25.61 -0.45 -42.64
C GLU A 91 -25.72 -1.98 -42.60
N ASP A 92 -24.62 -2.72 -42.50
CA ASP A 92 -24.60 -4.17 -42.37
C ASP A 92 -24.80 -4.59 -40.91
N TRP A 93 -25.99 -5.13 -40.63
CA TRP A 93 -26.38 -5.55 -39.28
C TRP A 93 -25.96 -7.01 -39.04
N PRO A 94 -25.19 -7.28 -37.98
CA PRO A 94 -24.96 -8.65 -37.54
C PRO A 94 -26.29 -9.31 -37.13
N GLY A 95 -26.39 -10.64 -37.29
CA GLY A 95 -27.57 -11.39 -36.86
C GLY A 95 -27.65 -11.62 -35.35
N ALA A 96 -26.54 -11.45 -34.63
CA ALA A 96 -26.42 -11.67 -33.20
C ALA A 96 -25.35 -10.74 -32.60
N PHE A 97 -25.25 -10.73 -31.27
CA PHE A 97 -24.13 -10.11 -30.57
C PHE A 97 -23.05 -11.15 -30.24
N GLU A 98 -21.84 -10.98 -30.74
CA GLU A 98 -20.77 -11.98 -30.64
C GLU A 98 -19.53 -11.46 -29.89
N ILE A 99 -18.82 -12.37 -29.21
CA ILE A 99 -17.52 -12.06 -28.59
C ILE A 99 -16.44 -12.52 -29.57
N HIS A 100 -15.75 -11.57 -30.17
CA HIS A 100 -14.69 -11.87 -31.14
C HIS A 100 -13.37 -12.19 -30.44
N ALA A 101 -12.54 -13.01 -31.09
CA ALA A 101 -11.17 -13.28 -30.65
C ALA A 101 -10.37 -11.97 -30.61
N SER A 102 -9.50 -11.82 -29.61
CA SER A 102 -8.62 -10.66 -29.49
C SER A 102 -7.75 -10.50 -30.73
N LEU A 103 -7.60 -9.27 -31.23
CA LEU A 103 -6.60 -8.97 -32.26
C LEU A 103 -5.21 -9.11 -31.63
N ALA A 104 -4.28 -9.76 -32.34
CA ALA A 104 -2.89 -9.85 -31.93
C ALA A 104 -2.22 -8.47 -32.10
N SER A 105 -2.39 -7.61 -31.10
CA SER A 105 -1.69 -6.33 -30.99
C SER A 105 -0.67 -6.38 -29.87
N ASP A 106 0.26 -5.42 -29.88
CA ASP A 106 1.25 -5.21 -28.82
C ASP A 106 0.52 -5.25 -27.45
N PRO A 107 1.01 -6.02 -26.45
CA PRO A 107 0.31 -6.22 -25.19
C PRO A 107 0.40 -4.94 -24.35
N THR A 108 -0.51 -4.01 -24.61
CA THR A 108 -0.69 -2.75 -23.87
C THR A 108 -1.51 -2.93 -22.59
N THR A 109 -1.94 -4.16 -22.29
CA THR A 109 -2.98 -4.41 -21.30
C THR A 109 -2.38 -4.76 -19.96
N GLY A 110 -2.69 -3.93 -18.95
CA GLY A 110 -2.10 -4.06 -17.63
C GLY A 110 -2.40 -5.41 -16.98
N VAL A 111 -1.44 -5.89 -16.18
CA VAL A 111 -1.63 -7.10 -15.37
C VAL A 111 -2.57 -6.76 -14.22
N VAL A 112 -3.75 -7.39 -14.22
CA VAL A 112 -4.76 -7.21 -13.17
C VAL A 112 -4.19 -7.70 -11.83
N PRO A 113 -4.39 -6.98 -10.72
CA PRO A 113 -3.97 -7.43 -9.41
C PRO A 113 -4.76 -8.66 -8.95
N ASP A 114 -4.23 -9.41 -7.99
CA ASP A 114 -4.98 -10.50 -7.34
C ASP A 114 -6.20 -9.96 -6.61
N ALA A 115 -7.31 -10.70 -6.65
CA ALA A 115 -8.57 -10.26 -6.06
C ALA A 115 -9.14 -11.26 -5.06
N ALA A 116 -9.68 -10.74 -3.96
CA ALA A 116 -10.38 -11.52 -2.96
C ALA A 116 -11.58 -12.27 -3.56
N THR A 117 -11.82 -13.48 -3.05
CA THR A 117 -12.94 -14.35 -3.45
C THR A 117 -14.25 -13.57 -3.49
N CYS A 118 -14.94 -13.57 -4.63
CA CYS A 118 -16.23 -12.89 -4.75
C CYS A 118 -17.34 -13.66 -4.00
N PRO A 119 -18.46 -13.00 -3.64
CA PRO A 119 -19.58 -13.65 -2.93
C PRO A 119 -20.04 -14.95 -3.60
N ALA A 120 -20.25 -14.97 -4.92
CA ALA A 120 -20.68 -16.16 -5.63
C ALA A 120 -19.69 -17.34 -5.55
N CYS A 121 -18.38 -17.07 -5.56
CA CYS A 121 -17.36 -18.12 -5.39
C CYS A 121 -17.20 -18.57 -3.94
N LYS A 122 -17.48 -17.68 -2.98
CA LYS A 122 -17.59 -18.06 -1.57
C LYS A 122 -18.78 -19.00 -1.38
N ASP A 123 -19.94 -18.69 -1.96
CA ASP A 123 -21.13 -19.55 -1.90
C ASP A 123 -20.87 -20.92 -2.54
N ASP A 124 -20.22 -20.97 -3.70
CA ASP A 124 -19.82 -22.25 -4.33
C ASP A 124 -18.92 -23.11 -3.44
N THR A 125 -18.04 -22.46 -2.69
CA THR A 125 -17.08 -23.11 -1.81
C THR A 125 -17.78 -23.66 -0.56
N LEU A 126 -18.78 -22.96 -0.05
CA LEU A 126 -19.49 -23.32 1.18
C LEU A 126 -20.76 -24.14 0.94
N ASN A 127 -21.26 -24.21 -0.30
CA ASN A 127 -22.51 -24.91 -0.62
C ASN A 127 -22.30 -26.45 -0.63
N PRO A 128 -22.94 -27.22 0.27
CA PRO A 128 -22.79 -28.67 0.37
C PRO A 128 -23.26 -29.45 -0.85
N LEU A 129 -24.16 -28.88 -1.66
CA LEU A 129 -24.68 -29.49 -2.88
C LEU A 129 -23.84 -29.14 -4.12
N GLY A 130 -22.86 -28.24 -3.97
CA GLY A 130 -22.05 -27.73 -5.06
C GLY A 130 -20.88 -28.65 -5.44
N ARG A 131 -20.55 -28.72 -6.73
CA ARG A 131 -19.35 -29.44 -7.24
C ARG A 131 -18.03 -28.93 -6.65
N ARG A 132 -18.02 -27.67 -6.21
CA ARG A 132 -16.87 -27.00 -5.59
C ARG A 132 -17.00 -26.88 -4.08
N HIS A 133 -17.93 -27.61 -3.46
CA HIS A 133 -18.03 -27.69 -2.01
C HIS A 133 -16.66 -28.02 -1.39
N ARG A 134 -16.25 -27.20 -0.43
CA ARG A 134 -14.96 -27.20 0.26
C ARG A 134 -13.71 -27.12 -0.62
N TYR A 135 -13.83 -26.74 -1.89
CA TYR A 135 -12.68 -26.64 -2.79
C TYR A 135 -11.86 -25.36 -2.54
N PRO A 136 -10.58 -25.44 -2.11
CA PRO A 136 -9.84 -24.28 -1.62
C PRO A 136 -9.32 -23.31 -2.69
N PHE A 137 -9.55 -23.60 -3.97
CA PHE A 137 -9.07 -22.79 -5.10
C PHE A 137 -10.18 -22.29 -6.02
N THR A 138 -11.44 -22.34 -5.58
CA THR A 138 -12.59 -21.79 -6.31
C THR A 138 -12.36 -20.34 -6.72
N ASN A 139 -12.59 -20.04 -7.99
CA ASN A 139 -12.51 -18.68 -8.55
C ASN A 139 -13.41 -18.54 -9.79
N CYS A 140 -13.51 -17.31 -10.28
CA CYS A 140 -14.16 -16.93 -11.53
C CYS A 140 -13.41 -15.74 -12.17
N THR A 141 -13.96 -15.14 -13.23
CA THR A 141 -13.38 -13.96 -13.89
C THR A 141 -13.29 -12.72 -13.00
N GLU A 142 -14.11 -12.63 -11.95
CA GLU A 142 -14.22 -11.48 -11.03
C GLU A 142 -13.40 -11.61 -9.74
N CYS A 143 -12.69 -12.73 -9.52
CA CYS A 143 -11.89 -12.94 -8.32
C CYS A 143 -10.75 -13.94 -8.50
N GLY A 144 -9.95 -14.13 -7.44
CA GLY A 144 -8.89 -15.11 -7.37
C GLY A 144 -7.53 -14.56 -7.83
N PRO A 145 -6.52 -15.44 -7.94
CA PRO A 145 -5.18 -15.04 -8.32
C PRO A 145 -5.11 -14.52 -9.75
N ARG A 146 -4.21 -13.56 -9.98
CA ARG A 146 -3.87 -12.97 -11.27
C ARG A 146 -2.36 -12.79 -11.35
N TYR A 147 -1.85 -11.68 -10.82
CA TYR A 147 -0.42 -11.39 -10.80
C TYR A 147 0.40 -12.49 -10.11
N THR A 148 -0.06 -13.06 -9.01
CA THR A 148 0.68 -14.14 -8.31
C THR A 148 0.89 -15.42 -9.13
N ILE A 149 0.15 -15.62 -10.22
CA ILE A 149 0.21 -16.85 -11.02
C ILE A 149 0.66 -16.62 -12.47
N VAL A 150 0.76 -15.37 -12.94
CA VAL A 150 1.19 -15.08 -14.32
C VAL A 150 2.71 -15.24 -14.44
N ARG A 151 3.17 -15.94 -15.48
CA ARG A 151 4.60 -16.09 -15.80
C ARG A 151 5.02 -15.23 -16.98
N SER A 152 4.12 -15.09 -17.95
CA SER A 152 4.31 -14.25 -19.11
C SER A 152 2.94 -13.81 -19.67
N ILE A 153 2.98 -12.82 -20.55
CA ILE A 153 1.83 -12.35 -21.33
C ILE A 153 1.88 -12.94 -22.75
N PRO A 154 0.74 -13.07 -23.47
CA PRO A 154 -0.63 -12.71 -23.06
C PRO A 154 -1.14 -13.58 -21.90
N TYR A 155 -2.07 -13.04 -21.10
CA TYR A 155 -2.66 -13.74 -19.95
C TYR A 155 -3.54 -14.90 -20.41
N ASP A 156 -2.98 -16.12 -20.35
CA ASP A 156 -3.61 -17.37 -20.76
C ASP A 156 -3.23 -18.47 -19.77
N ARG A 157 -4.09 -19.48 -19.59
CA ARG A 157 -3.84 -20.61 -18.69
C ARG A 157 -2.44 -21.20 -18.90
N ARG A 158 -1.97 -21.33 -20.15
CA ARG A 158 -0.66 -21.91 -20.50
C ARG A 158 0.54 -21.07 -20.02
N THR A 159 0.35 -19.76 -19.85
CA THR A 159 1.36 -18.81 -19.38
C THR A 159 1.20 -18.50 -17.89
N THR A 160 0.40 -19.30 -17.16
CA THR A 160 0.26 -19.21 -15.71
C THR A 160 0.77 -20.45 -14.98
N THR A 161 0.82 -20.40 -13.66
CA THR A 161 1.07 -21.59 -12.82
C THR A 161 -0.02 -22.65 -12.91
N MET A 162 -1.15 -22.36 -13.57
CA MET A 162 -2.24 -23.30 -13.83
C MET A 162 -2.00 -24.19 -15.06
N ALA A 163 -0.91 -23.97 -15.82
CA ALA A 163 -0.56 -24.76 -17.00
C ALA A 163 -0.40 -26.27 -16.70
N GLY A 164 0.05 -26.62 -15.48
CA GLY A 164 0.20 -28.01 -15.03
C GLY A 164 -1.11 -28.72 -14.68
N PHE A 165 -2.26 -28.05 -14.80
CA PHE A 165 -3.57 -28.56 -14.37
C PHE A 165 -4.55 -28.57 -15.57
N PRO A 166 -4.62 -29.61 -16.40
CA PRO A 166 -5.52 -29.67 -17.55
C PRO A 166 -7.00 -29.64 -17.13
N LEU A 167 -7.86 -28.86 -17.79
CA LEU A 167 -9.29 -28.78 -17.44
C LEU A 167 -9.99 -30.13 -17.62
N CYS A 168 -10.80 -30.53 -16.64
CA CYS A 168 -11.76 -31.62 -16.83
C CYS A 168 -12.91 -31.20 -17.77
N PRO A 169 -13.66 -32.15 -18.38
CA PRO A 169 -14.73 -31.84 -19.32
C PRO A 169 -15.73 -30.79 -18.81
N GLU A 170 -16.11 -30.89 -17.55
CA GLU A 170 -17.09 -30.01 -16.93
C GLU A 170 -16.53 -28.59 -16.70
N CYS A 171 -15.25 -28.44 -16.34
CA CYS A 171 -14.62 -27.11 -16.26
C CYS A 171 -14.32 -26.53 -17.64
N ALA A 172 -14.08 -27.38 -18.65
CA ALA A 172 -13.92 -26.93 -20.03
C ALA A 172 -15.24 -26.40 -20.60
N ALA A 173 -16.37 -27.03 -20.28
CA ALA A 173 -17.70 -26.54 -20.64
C ALA A 173 -17.99 -25.15 -20.06
N GLU A 174 -17.78 -24.96 -18.74
CA GLU A 174 -17.93 -23.63 -18.11
C GLU A 174 -16.96 -22.59 -18.69
N TYR A 175 -15.74 -22.99 -19.05
CA TYR A 175 -14.74 -22.08 -19.63
C TYR A 175 -15.16 -21.58 -21.02
N ALA A 176 -15.91 -22.39 -21.77
CA ALA A 176 -16.33 -22.12 -23.14
C ALA A 176 -17.73 -21.49 -23.27
N ASP A 177 -18.58 -21.52 -22.23
CA ASP A 177 -19.94 -20.97 -22.27
C ASP A 177 -19.95 -19.49 -21.83
N PRO A 178 -20.28 -18.52 -22.73
CA PRO A 178 -20.35 -17.09 -22.39
C PRO A 178 -21.36 -16.72 -21.29
N ARG A 179 -22.31 -17.61 -21.00
CA ARG A 179 -23.32 -17.41 -19.95
C ARG A 179 -22.82 -17.84 -18.57
N ASP A 180 -21.74 -18.63 -18.50
CA ASP A 180 -21.15 -19.03 -17.22
C ASP A 180 -20.20 -17.94 -16.71
N ARG A 181 -20.22 -17.66 -15.40
CA ARG A 181 -19.30 -16.70 -14.75
C ARG A 181 -17.82 -17.10 -14.88
N ARG A 182 -17.54 -18.33 -15.30
CA ARG A 182 -16.19 -18.89 -15.51
C ARG A 182 -15.77 -18.89 -16.98
N PHE A 183 -16.55 -18.27 -17.86
CA PHE A 183 -16.17 -18.05 -19.25
C PHE A 183 -14.79 -17.38 -19.33
N HIS A 184 -13.82 -18.04 -19.96
CA HIS A 184 -12.42 -17.59 -20.01
C HIS A 184 -11.75 -17.29 -18.64
N ALA A 185 -12.24 -17.87 -17.54
CA ALA A 185 -11.53 -17.81 -16.27
C ALA A 185 -10.26 -18.68 -16.35
N GLN A 186 -9.13 -18.05 -16.66
CA GLN A 186 -7.84 -18.74 -16.83
C GLN A 186 -7.46 -19.66 -15.67
N PRO A 187 -7.74 -19.32 -14.38
CA PRO A 187 -7.46 -20.21 -13.26
C PRO A 187 -8.63 -21.13 -12.86
N ASN A 188 -9.63 -21.34 -13.72
CA ASN A 188 -10.75 -22.25 -13.43
C ASN A 188 -10.24 -23.66 -13.10
N ALA A 189 -10.82 -24.26 -12.07
CA ALA A 189 -10.52 -25.61 -11.62
C ALA A 189 -11.60 -26.15 -10.67
N CYS A 190 -11.51 -27.44 -10.35
CA CYS A 190 -12.31 -28.13 -9.33
C CYS A 190 -11.50 -29.30 -8.73
N TRP A 191 -12.10 -30.08 -7.82
CA TRP A 191 -11.48 -31.25 -7.18
C TRP A 191 -10.91 -32.31 -8.14
N ARG A 192 -11.40 -32.38 -9.38
CA ARG A 192 -10.97 -33.36 -10.39
C ARG A 192 -9.70 -32.96 -11.11
N CYS A 193 -9.59 -31.69 -11.49
CA CYS A 193 -8.51 -31.20 -12.37
C CYS A 193 -7.57 -30.18 -11.73
N GLY A 194 -7.88 -29.72 -10.51
CA GLY A 194 -7.23 -28.58 -9.91
C GLY A 194 -6.18 -28.93 -8.85
N PRO A 195 -5.54 -27.88 -8.31
CA PRO A 195 -4.61 -27.98 -7.18
C PRO A 195 -5.22 -28.65 -5.95
N ARG A 196 -4.36 -29.22 -5.11
CA ARG A 196 -4.72 -29.86 -3.83
C ARG A 196 -3.95 -29.23 -2.68
N ALA A 197 -4.69 -28.97 -1.59
CA ALA A 197 -4.09 -28.61 -0.31
C ALA A 197 -3.57 -29.86 0.41
N SER A 198 -2.52 -29.70 1.20
CA SER A 198 -1.94 -30.73 2.06
C SER A 198 -1.47 -30.11 3.36
N LEU A 199 -1.45 -30.90 4.42
CA LEU A 199 -0.94 -30.50 5.72
C LEU A 199 0.23 -31.44 6.07
N LEU A 200 1.33 -30.85 6.53
CA LEU A 200 2.51 -31.57 6.99
C LEU A 200 2.81 -31.11 8.42
N ARG A 201 3.24 -32.02 9.28
CA ARG A 201 3.84 -31.64 10.56
C ARG A 201 5.34 -31.56 10.43
N LEU A 202 5.91 -30.47 10.93
CA LEU A 202 7.33 -30.16 10.75
C LEU A 202 8.21 -30.91 11.76
N ASP A 203 7.62 -31.47 12.83
CA ASP A 203 8.25 -32.40 13.77
C ASP A 203 8.23 -33.86 13.28
N GLY A 204 7.69 -34.14 12.08
CA GLY A 204 7.56 -35.48 11.52
C GLY A 204 6.46 -36.33 12.15
N ALA A 205 5.67 -35.78 13.09
CA ALA A 205 4.55 -36.51 13.68
C ALA A 205 3.43 -36.76 12.65
N PRO A 206 2.65 -37.85 12.80
CA PRO A 206 1.51 -38.10 11.91
C PRO A 206 0.48 -36.98 12.01
N VAL A 207 -0.05 -36.57 10.87
CA VAL A 207 -1.12 -35.56 10.79
C VAL A 207 -2.42 -36.16 11.33
N PRO A 208 -3.10 -35.52 12.32
CA PRO A 208 -4.37 -36.01 12.83
C PRO A 208 -5.41 -36.10 11.71
N LYS A 209 -6.12 -37.23 11.59
CA LYS A 209 -7.20 -37.35 10.60
C LYS A 209 -8.49 -36.70 11.14
N VAL A 210 -8.80 -35.47 10.72
CA VAL A 210 -10.11 -34.83 10.97
C VAL A 210 -10.96 -34.92 9.69
N GLY A 211 -12.02 -35.72 9.73
CA GLY A 211 -12.97 -35.92 8.60
C GLY A 211 -14.20 -35.00 8.67
N ASP A 212 -15.08 -35.11 7.66
CA ASP A 212 -16.35 -34.38 7.62
C ASP A 212 -17.45 -35.16 8.36
N PRO A 213 -18.08 -34.63 9.43
CA PRO A 213 -19.16 -35.31 10.13
C PRO A 213 -20.47 -35.41 9.35
N ALA A 214 -20.62 -34.70 8.21
CA ALA A 214 -21.86 -34.64 7.43
C ALA A 214 -21.90 -35.55 6.18
N ASP A 215 -20.87 -36.35 5.91
CA ASP A 215 -20.80 -37.25 4.74
C ASP A 215 -20.74 -38.74 5.16
N PRO A 216 -21.88 -39.45 5.22
CA PRO A 216 -21.95 -40.86 5.61
C PRO A 216 -21.63 -41.84 4.46
N ALA A 217 -21.34 -41.36 3.24
CA ALA A 217 -21.09 -42.20 2.06
C ALA A 217 -19.65 -42.03 1.55
N ASP A 218 -18.72 -42.66 2.27
CA ASP A 218 -17.40 -43.10 1.78
C ASP A 218 -16.51 -42.07 1.04
N ARG A 219 -16.06 -41.06 1.80
CA ARG A 219 -14.74 -40.41 1.63
C ARG A 219 -13.81 -40.70 2.81
N ALA A 220 -14.00 -41.86 3.44
CA ALA A 220 -13.60 -42.21 4.80
C ALA A 220 -12.08 -42.31 5.08
N ASP A 221 -11.21 -41.95 4.13
CA ASP A 221 -9.75 -42.05 4.30
C ASP A 221 -8.94 -40.79 3.95
N ARG A 222 -9.59 -39.64 3.70
CA ARG A 222 -8.89 -38.35 3.50
C ARG A 222 -9.19 -37.38 4.64
N ALA A 223 -8.21 -37.17 5.51
CA ALA A 223 -8.19 -36.02 6.42
C ALA A 223 -8.38 -34.73 5.62
N ASP A 224 -9.28 -33.84 6.05
CA ASP A 224 -9.36 -32.49 5.49
C ASP A 224 -8.18 -31.68 6.06
N PRO A 225 -7.15 -31.33 5.25
CA PRO A 225 -5.97 -30.65 5.75
C PRO A 225 -6.30 -29.26 6.32
N ILE A 226 -7.36 -28.62 5.84
CA ILE A 226 -7.77 -27.28 6.28
C ILE A 226 -8.49 -27.36 7.62
N ARG A 227 -9.42 -28.30 7.80
CA ARG A 227 -10.05 -28.55 9.12
C ARG A 227 -9.01 -28.96 10.16
N THR A 228 -8.05 -29.81 9.76
CA THR A 228 -6.97 -30.23 10.65
C THR A 228 -6.09 -29.06 11.06
N ALA A 229 -5.74 -28.16 10.12
CA ALA A 229 -5.01 -26.94 10.44
C ALA A 229 -5.81 -26.01 11.39
N ALA A 230 -7.12 -25.86 11.18
CA ALA A 230 -7.99 -25.11 12.10
C ALA A 230 -8.00 -25.71 13.51
N ALA A 231 -8.02 -27.05 13.62
CA ALA A 231 -7.94 -27.74 14.91
C ALA A 231 -6.59 -27.51 15.62
N LEU A 232 -5.47 -27.55 14.88
CA LEU A 232 -4.13 -27.25 15.43
C LEU A 232 -4.04 -25.80 15.92
N LEU A 233 -4.51 -24.84 15.13
CA LEU A 233 -4.57 -23.43 15.52
C LEU A 233 -5.41 -23.23 16.80
N ARG A 234 -6.55 -23.91 16.90
CA ARG A 234 -7.40 -23.89 18.11
C ARG A 234 -6.69 -24.50 19.33
N ALA A 235 -5.85 -25.51 19.13
CA ALA A 235 -5.04 -26.11 20.19
C ALA A 235 -3.88 -25.20 20.66
N GLY A 236 -3.59 -24.11 19.94
CA GLY A 236 -2.50 -23.19 20.24
C GLY A 236 -1.18 -23.53 19.55
N GLU A 237 -1.25 -24.24 18.43
CA GLU A 237 -0.11 -24.47 17.54
C GLU A 237 0.09 -23.29 16.57
N ILE A 238 1.31 -23.10 16.10
CA ILE A 238 1.67 -22.13 15.06
C ILE A 238 1.68 -22.86 13.72
N VAL A 239 0.86 -22.44 12.76
CA VAL A 239 0.77 -23.09 11.45
C VAL A 239 1.27 -22.13 10.37
N ALA A 240 2.23 -22.58 9.56
CA ALA A 240 2.60 -21.87 8.34
C ALA A 240 1.61 -22.23 7.22
N ILE A 241 1.01 -21.23 6.58
CA ILE A 241 -0.07 -21.38 5.59
C ILE A 241 0.38 -20.77 4.27
N LYS A 242 0.33 -21.56 3.18
CA LYS A 242 0.57 -21.05 1.82
C LYS A 242 -0.61 -20.20 1.36
N GLY A 243 -0.38 -18.90 1.19
CA GLY A 243 -1.34 -17.92 0.69
C GLY A 243 -1.29 -17.75 -0.83
N LEU A 244 -1.75 -16.58 -1.32
CA LEU A 244 -1.65 -16.23 -2.75
C LEU A 244 -0.24 -15.78 -3.13
N GLY A 245 0.32 -14.86 -2.34
CA GLY A 245 1.57 -14.16 -2.65
C GLY A 245 2.80 -14.63 -1.89
N GLY A 246 2.63 -15.57 -0.96
CA GLY A 246 3.67 -16.13 -0.11
C GLY A 246 3.08 -16.92 1.04
N PHE A 247 3.93 -17.36 1.96
CA PHE A 247 3.50 -18.01 3.20
C PHE A 247 3.12 -16.99 4.28
N HIS A 248 2.18 -17.37 5.14
CA HIS A 248 1.87 -16.72 6.42
C HIS A 248 2.24 -17.62 7.58
N LEU A 249 2.62 -17.04 8.73
CA LEU A 249 2.62 -17.71 10.02
C LEU A 249 1.34 -17.34 10.77
N ALA A 250 0.56 -18.36 11.13
CA ALA A 250 -0.74 -18.24 11.75
C ALA A 250 -0.78 -18.82 13.17
N CYS A 251 -1.45 -18.12 14.09
CA CYS A 251 -1.72 -18.63 15.44
C CYS A 251 -2.91 -17.90 16.08
N ASP A 252 -3.46 -18.42 17.18
CA ASP A 252 -4.58 -17.80 17.91
C ASP A 252 -4.17 -16.44 18.52
N ALA A 253 -4.77 -15.35 18.06
CA ALA A 253 -4.46 -13.99 18.52
C ALA A 253 -5.01 -13.66 19.92
N THR A 254 -5.83 -14.55 20.49
CA THR A 254 -6.41 -14.38 21.82
C THR A 254 -5.54 -15.00 22.93
N ARG A 255 -4.49 -15.73 22.56
CA ARG A 255 -3.63 -16.49 23.48
C ARG A 255 -2.24 -15.89 23.62
N GLU A 256 -1.97 -15.26 24.75
CA GLU A 256 -0.69 -14.58 25.02
C GLU A 256 0.51 -15.54 24.96
N ASP A 257 0.39 -16.74 25.52
CA ASP A 257 1.44 -17.76 25.49
C ASP A 257 1.85 -18.13 24.06
N VAL A 258 0.88 -18.21 23.15
CA VAL A 258 1.10 -18.58 21.75
C VAL A 258 1.69 -17.42 20.96
N VAL A 259 1.17 -16.20 21.13
CA VAL A 259 1.67 -15.00 20.43
C VAL A 259 3.09 -14.66 20.89
N ALA A 260 3.39 -14.78 22.19
CA ALA A 260 4.75 -14.59 22.72
C ALA A 260 5.72 -15.65 22.17
N ARG A 261 5.29 -16.91 22.04
CA ARG A 261 6.07 -17.98 21.40
C ARG A 261 6.37 -17.65 19.94
N LEU A 262 5.38 -17.19 19.17
CA LEU A 262 5.57 -16.76 17.78
C LEU A 262 6.60 -15.63 17.69
N ARG A 263 6.50 -14.59 18.53
CA ARG A 263 7.46 -13.46 18.53
C ARG A 263 8.88 -13.90 18.80
N THR A 264 9.06 -14.77 19.79
CA THR A 264 10.37 -15.32 20.17
C THR A 264 10.97 -16.10 19.00
N ARG A 265 10.22 -17.03 18.41
CA ARG A 265 10.68 -17.86 17.30
C ARG A 265 10.95 -17.03 16.02
N LYS A 266 10.11 -16.03 15.73
CA LYS A 266 10.26 -15.13 14.56
C LYS A 266 11.32 -14.03 14.75
N ARG A 267 11.83 -13.83 15.98
CA ARG A 267 12.72 -12.73 16.37
C ARG A 267 12.12 -11.35 16.09
N ARG A 268 10.84 -11.18 16.43
CA ARG A 268 10.07 -9.96 16.17
C ARG A 268 9.47 -9.43 17.48
N PRO A 269 10.22 -8.65 18.29
CA PRO A 269 9.82 -8.34 19.66
C PRO A 269 8.62 -7.41 19.75
N LYS A 270 8.56 -6.33 18.95
CA LYS A 270 7.53 -5.29 19.14
C LYS A 270 6.65 -4.99 17.93
N LYS A 271 7.18 -5.04 16.71
CA LYS A 271 6.43 -4.69 15.48
C LYS A 271 5.10 -5.45 15.43
N ALA A 272 4.01 -4.72 15.22
CA ALA A 272 2.66 -5.25 15.29
C ALA A 272 2.44 -6.43 14.33
N LEU A 273 1.59 -7.37 14.75
CA LEU A 273 1.22 -8.55 13.99
C LEU A 273 -0.15 -8.33 13.34
N ALA A 274 -0.24 -8.59 12.04
CA ALA A 274 -1.52 -8.53 11.32
C ALA A 274 -2.44 -9.65 11.78
N LEU A 275 -3.74 -9.39 11.72
CA LEU A 275 -4.81 -10.26 12.18
C LEU A 275 -5.75 -10.59 11.04
N MET A 276 -6.32 -11.79 11.03
CA MET A 276 -7.43 -12.16 10.17
C MET A 276 -8.61 -12.63 11.03
N ALA A 277 -9.82 -12.22 10.65
CA ALA A 277 -11.06 -12.59 11.32
C ALA A 277 -12.12 -12.95 10.29
N ARG A 278 -13.02 -13.89 10.63
CA ARG A 278 -14.03 -14.48 9.74
C ARG A 278 -14.81 -13.43 8.91
N ASP A 279 -15.25 -12.37 9.57
CA ASP A 279 -16.11 -11.32 9.02
C ASP A 279 -16.00 -10.01 9.84
N VAL A 280 -16.60 -8.94 9.33
CA VAL A 280 -16.64 -7.63 10.00
C VAL A 280 -17.35 -7.71 11.36
N ALA A 281 -18.36 -8.56 11.50
CA ALA A 281 -19.07 -8.75 12.77
C ALA A 281 -18.11 -9.28 13.85
N THR A 282 -17.23 -10.20 13.49
CA THR A 282 -16.17 -10.70 14.37
C THR A 282 -15.17 -9.61 14.73
N ILE A 283 -14.73 -8.80 13.76
CA ILE A 283 -13.78 -7.70 13.99
C ILE A 283 -14.36 -6.68 14.97
N ARG A 284 -15.65 -6.36 14.86
CA ARG A 284 -16.35 -5.42 15.76
C ARG A 284 -16.35 -5.85 17.24
N ARG A 285 -16.05 -7.11 17.53
CA ARG A 285 -15.85 -7.58 18.92
C ARG A 285 -14.54 -7.07 19.53
N TYR A 286 -13.54 -6.70 18.72
CA TYR A 286 -12.17 -6.34 19.13
C TYR A 286 -11.71 -4.95 18.68
N ALA A 287 -12.40 -4.34 17.72
CA ALA A 287 -12.07 -3.01 17.20
C ALA A 287 -13.32 -2.22 16.79
N ARG A 288 -13.21 -0.89 16.77
CA ARG A 288 -14.20 -0.03 16.12
C ARG A 288 -14.05 -0.15 14.60
N VAL A 289 -15.18 -0.22 13.90
CA VAL A 289 -15.21 -0.30 12.43
C VAL A 289 -16.30 0.64 11.89
N SER A 290 -15.87 1.74 11.30
CA SER A 290 -16.69 2.67 10.54
C SER A 290 -17.16 2.07 9.21
N ALA A 291 -18.08 2.74 8.52
CA ALA A 291 -18.55 2.31 7.21
C ALA A 291 -17.42 2.30 6.16
N ALA A 292 -16.55 3.31 6.17
CA ALA A 292 -15.41 3.38 5.25
C ALA A 292 -14.39 2.26 5.50
N GLU A 293 -14.12 1.94 6.77
CA GLU A 293 -13.22 0.83 7.14
C GLU A 293 -13.82 -0.53 6.76
N ALA A 294 -15.13 -0.73 6.96
CA ALA A 294 -15.82 -1.95 6.53
C ALA A 294 -15.76 -2.13 5.01
N ALA A 295 -16.06 -1.08 4.24
CA ALA A 295 -15.97 -1.10 2.78
C ALA A 295 -14.54 -1.41 2.29
N LEU A 296 -13.52 -0.90 2.99
CA LEU A 296 -12.12 -1.19 2.68
C LEU A 296 -11.75 -2.66 2.96
N LEU A 297 -12.18 -3.20 4.11
CA LEU A 297 -11.99 -4.62 4.47
C LEU A 297 -12.64 -5.57 3.45
N GLU A 298 -13.84 -5.23 2.96
CA GLU A 298 -14.65 -6.03 2.04
C GLU A 298 -14.31 -5.80 0.55
N SER A 299 -13.41 -4.84 0.28
CA SER A 299 -12.97 -4.51 -1.08
C SER A 299 -12.34 -5.71 -1.79
N PRO A 300 -12.31 -5.74 -3.14
CA PRO A 300 -11.59 -6.78 -3.89
C PRO A 300 -10.11 -6.89 -3.51
N ALA A 301 -9.49 -5.81 -3.04
CA ALA A 301 -8.11 -5.83 -2.58
C ALA A 301 -7.94 -6.54 -1.23
N ALA A 302 -8.97 -6.55 -0.37
CA ALA A 302 -8.94 -7.10 1.00
C ALA A 302 -7.61 -6.82 1.74
N PRO A 303 -7.24 -5.54 1.92
CA PRO A 303 -6.01 -5.16 2.60
C PRO A 303 -6.11 -5.43 4.11
N ILE A 304 -4.96 -5.35 4.78
CA ILE A 304 -4.91 -5.14 6.23
C ILE A 304 -5.35 -3.69 6.48
N VAL A 305 -6.36 -3.49 7.32
CA VAL A 305 -6.88 -2.19 7.72
C VAL A 305 -6.50 -1.93 9.18
N LEU A 306 -5.85 -0.81 9.45
CA LEU A 306 -5.54 -0.36 10.81
C LEU A 306 -6.79 0.20 11.47
N LEU A 307 -7.24 -0.44 12.54
CA LEU A 307 -8.47 -0.13 13.27
C LEU A 307 -8.17 0.25 14.72
N ARG A 308 -9.02 1.08 15.31
CA ARG A 308 -8.92 1.43 16.73
C ARG A 308 -9.41 0.26 17.61
N PRO A 309 -8.63 -0.23 18.58
CA PRO A 309 -9.07 -1.27 19.51
C PRO A 309 -10.34 -0.87 20.28
N ALA A 310 -11.26 -1.81 20.47
CA ALA A 310 -12.45 -1.65 21.32
C ALA A 310 -13.11 -3.00 21.61
N GLY A 311 -13.71 -3.16 22.79
CA GLY A 311 -14.41 -4.40 23.13
C GLY A 311 -13.49 -5.42 23.80
N LEU A 312 -13.50 -6.66 23.33
CA LEU A 312 -12.76 -7.77 23.90
C LEU A 312 -11.23 -7.57 23.74
N PRO A 313 -10.43 -7.92 24.76
CA PRO A 313 -8.98 -7.85 24.65
C PRO A 313 -8.43 -8.96 23.74
N LEU A 314 -7.35 -8.64 23.03
CA LEU A 314 -6.46 -9.62 22.41
C LEU A 314 -5.25 -9.86 23.32
N ALA A 315 -4.42 -10.84 22.96
CA ALA A 315 -3.12 -11.01 23.59
C ALA A 315 -2.31 -9.70 23.52
N PRO A 316 -1.82 -9.14 24.65
CA PRO A 316 -1.03 -7.91 24.66
C PRO A 316 0.16 -7.93 23.69
N ALA A 317 0.76 -9.10 23.46
CA ALA A 317 1.83 -9.26 22.49
C ALA A 317 1.38 -9.06 21.03
N VAL A 318 0.11 -8.92 20.66
CA VAL A 318 -0.28 -8.68 19.26
C VAL A 318 0.29 -7.37 18.72
N ALA A 319 0.17 -6.30 19.49
CA ALA A 319 0.50 -4.93 19.06
C ALA A 319 1.03 -4.07 20.22
N PRO A 320 2.19 -4.43 20.82
CA PRO A 320 2.72 -3.70 21.97
C PRO A 320 3.16 -2.28 21.57
N GLY A 321 2.74 -1.29 22.35
CA GLY A 321 3.15 0.11 22.18
C GLY A 321 2.53 0.84 21.00
N VAL A 322 1.48 0.30 20.37
CA VAL A 322 0.73 0.97 19.29
C VAL A 322 -0.77 1.01 19.59
N ALA A 323 -1.45 2.06 19.14
CA ALA A 323 -2.88 2.29 19.43
C ALA A 323 -3.84 1.73 18.36
N THR A 324 -3.34 0.89 17.45
CA THR A 324 -4.14 0.30 16.36
C THR A 324 -3.92 -1.21 16.22
N LEU A 325 -4.93 -1.90 15.69
CA LEU A 325 -4.89 -3.32 15.33
C LEU A 325 -5.05 -3.43 13.81
N GLY A 326 -4.15 -4.17 13.14
CA GLY A 326 -4.25 -4.42 11.71
C GLY A 326 -5.08 -5.66 11.41
N PHE A 327 -6.32 -5.51 10.96
CA PHE A 327 -7.20 -6.61 10.58
C PHE A 327 -7.36 -6.75 9.07
N MET A 328 -7.44 -7.97 8.56
CA MET A 328 -7.90 -8.30 7.21
C MET A 328 -9.01 -9.36 7.25
N LEU A 329 -9.77 -9.46 6.17
CA LEU A 329 -10.76 -10.53 5.97
C LEU A 329 -10.16 -11.69 5.17
N PRO A 330 -10.74 -12.91 5.30
CA PRO A 330 -10.42 -14.04 4.43
C PRO A 330 -10.57 -13.65 2.97
N TYR A 331 -9.48 -13.74 2.21
CA TYR A 331 -9.46 -13.33 0.80
C TYR A 331 -9.32 -14.51 -0.17
N THR A 332 -9.12 -15.74 0.31
CA THR A 332 -9.11 -16.96 -0.52
C THR A 332 -10.16 -17.97 -0.05
N PRO A 333 -10.57 -18.93 -0.90
CA PRO A 333 -11.46 -20.00 -0.46
C PRO A 333 -10.83 -20.85 0.65
N LEU A 334 -9.51 -21.09 0.60
CA LEU A 334 -8.77 -21.73 1.70
C LEU A 334 -8.96 -20.99 3.03
N HIS A 335 -8.84 -19.67 3.05
CA HIS A 335 -9.07 -18.88 4.26
C HIS A 335 -10.53 -18.95 4.72
N HIS A 336 -11.51 -18.86 3.81
CA HIS A 336 -12.92 -19.01 4.17
C HIS A 336 -13.21 -20.35 4.85
N LEU A 337 -12.66 -21.44 4.31
CA LEU A 337 -12.78 -22.78 4.89
C LEU A 337 -12.09 -22.90 6.25
N LEU A 338 -10.90 -22.31 6.41
CA LEU A 338 -10.20 -22.26 7.69
C LEU A 338 -11.05 -21.60 8.78
N PHE A 339 -11.76 -20.52 8.40
CA PHE A 339 -12.63 -19.78 9.30
C PHE A 339 -14.03 -20.36 9.45
N GLU A 340 -14.43 -21.46 8.81
CA GLU A 340 -15.70 -22.13 9.15
C GLU A 340 -15.66 -22.67 10.59
N ASP A 341 -14.51 -23.25 10.96
CA ASP A 341 -14.28 -23.89 12.26
C ASP A 341 -13.61 -22.94 13.28
N LEU A 342 -13.40 -21.66 12.95
CA LEU A 342 -12.76 -20.70 13.86
C LEU A 342 -13.63 -19.46 14.07
N ASP A 343 -14.02 -19.21 15.32
CA ASP A 343 -14.78 -18.01 15.73
C ASP A 343 -13.92 -16.99 16.50
N ARG A 344 -12.61 -16.98 16.24
CA ARG A 344 -11.66 -16.08 16.88
C ARG A 344 -10.63 -15.57 15.88
N PRO A 345 -10.06 -14.37 16.09
CA PRO A 345 -9.05 -13.85 15.19
C PRO A 345 -7.76 -14.65 15.27
N LEU A 346 -7.10 -14.78 14.13
CA LEU A 346 -5.77 -15.37 14.02
C LEU A 346 -4.75 -14.27 13.74
N VAL A 347 -3.56 -14.38 14.31
CA VAL A 347 -2.40 -13.70 13.74
C VAL A 347 -2.16 -14.28 12.34
N MET A 348 -1.84 -13.42 11.37
CA MET A 348 -1.47 -13.78 10.00
C MET A 348 -0.29 -12.89 9.57
N THR A 349 0.92 -13.21 10.04
CA THR A 349 2.13 -12.45 9.68
C THR A 349 2.89 -13.11 8.54
N SER A 350 3.76 -12.39 7.85
CA SER A 350 4.58 -12.93 6.76
C SER A 350 5.37 -14.17 7.19
N GLY A 351 5.45 -15.18 6.31
CA GLY A 351 6.15 -16.44 6.50
C GLY A 351 7.62 -16.32 6.14
N ASN A 352 8.38 -15.65 7.00
CA ASN A 352 9.80 -15.36 6.85
C ASN A 352 10.46 -15.20 8.24
N LEU A 353 11.80 -15.26 8.28
CA LEU A 353 12.56 -14.90 9.47
C LEU A 353 12.70 -13.37 9.54
N SER A 354 12.19 -12.74 10.60
CA SER A 354 12.23 -11.28 10.78
C SER A 354 11.54 -10.46 9.66
N ASP A 355 12.25 -9.54 9.00
CA ASP A 355 11.75 -8.59 7.99
C ASP A 355 12.20 -8.93 6.54
N ALA A 356 12.80 -10.10 6.31
CA ALA A 356 13.10 -10.61 4.96
C ALA A 356 11.83 -10.83 4.08
N PRO A 357 11.94 -11.01 2.76
CA PRO A 357 10.78 -11.26 1.91
C PRO A 357 10.02 -12.54 2.30
N GLN A 358 8.72 -12.58 2.02
CA GLN A 358 7.93 -13.80 2.16
C GLN A 358 8.46 -14.91 1.27
N LEU A 359 8.56 -16.11 1.83
CA LEU A 359 8.86 -17.31 1.07
C LEU A 359 7.68 -17.65 0.15
N THR A 360 7.99 -18.22 -1.02
CA THR A 360 7.01 -18.66 -2.02
C THR A 360 7.18 -20.13 -2.40
N GLU A 361 8.41 -20.65 -2.33
CA GLU A 361 8.75 -22.03 -2.65
C GLU A 361 8.55 -22.97 -1.46
N ASP A 362 7.94 -24.13 -1.70
CA ASP A 362 7.58 -25.09 -0.65
C ASP A 362 8.79 -25.66 0.09
N ALA A 363 9.86 -25.99 -0.64
CA ALA A 363 11.07 -26.58 -0.07
C ALA A 363 11.77 -25.58 0.87
N ALA A 364 12.01 -24.35 0.39
CA ALA A 364 12.62 -23.29 1.18
C ALA A 364 11.75 -22.90 2.39
N ALA A 365 10.42 -22.88 2.23
CA ALA A 365 9.49 -22.59 3.31
C ALA A 365 9.48 -23.69 4.38
N ALA A 366 9.48 -24.96 3.99
CA ALA A 366 9.55 -26.08 4.94
C ALA A 366 10.85 -26.04 5.75
N GLU A 367 11.99 -25.77 5.12
CA GLU A 367 13.28 -25.67 5.79
C GLU A 367 13.36 -24.45 6.73
N ARG A 368 13.07 -23.25 6.20
CA ARG A 368 13.31 -21.98 6.92
C ARG A 368 12.23 -21.66 7.96
N LEU A 369 11.02 -22.22 7.83
CA LEU A 369 9.93 -22.02 8.80
C LEU A 369 9.81 -23.14 9.82
N ALA A 370 10.50 -24.27 9.66
CA ALA A 370 10.54 -25.35 10.66
C ALA A 370 10.92 -24.90 12.09
N PRO A 371 11.86 -23.94 12.29
CA PRO A 371 12.15 -23.43 13.63
C PRO A 371 11.03 -22.59 14.26
N ILE A 372 10.02 -22.21 13.47
CA ILE A 372 8.97 -21.26 13.87
C ILE A 372 7.60 -21.93 13.97
N ALA A 373 7.18 -22.63 12.92
CA ALA A 373 5.87 -23.26 12.81
C ALA A 373 5.90 -24.71 13.31
N ASP A 374 4.81 -25.12 13.94
CA ASP A 374 4.57 -26.48 14.40
C ASP A 374 3.99 -27.36 13.26
N ALA A 375 3.28 -26.76 12.29
CA ALA A 375 2.75 -27.44 11.10
C ALA A 375 2.75 -26.54 9.85
N PHE A 376 2.56 -27.15 8.68
CA PHE A 376 2.67 -26.54 7.36
C PHE A 376 1.47 -26.91 6.47
N LEU A 377 0.54 -25.97 6.30
CA LEU A 377 -0.59 -26.07 5.38
C LEU A 377 -0.19 -25.49 4.02
N THR A 378 0.04 -26.36 3.03
CA THR A 378 0.54 -25.98 1.70
C THR A 378 -0.34 -26.51 0.56
N HIS A 379 0.02 -26.22 -0.68
CA HIS A 379 -0.63 -26.71 -1.88
C HIS A 379 0.30 -26.77 -3.11
N ASP A 380 -0.06 -27.63 -4.06
CA ASP A 380 0.69 -27.93 -5.28
C ASP A 380 0.57 -26.86 -6.40
N ARG A 381 -0.18 -25.77 -6.20
CA ARG A 381 -0.11 -24.60 -7.10
C ARG A 381 1.10 -23.72 -6.78
N PRO A 382 2.06 -23.54 -7.70
CA PRO A 382 3.17 -22.61 -7.50
C PRO A 382 2.71 -21.15 -7.42
N ILE A 383 3.49 -20.33 -6.72
CA ILE A 383 3.38 -18.86 -6.69
C ILE A 383 4.48 -18.34 -7.61
N ALA A 384 4.11 -17.74 -8.75
CA ALA A 384 5.07 -17.21 -9.72
C ALA A 384 5.68 -15.89 -9.24
N ASN A 385 4.83 -15.00 -8.72
CA ASN A 385 5.25 -13.68 -8.27
C ASN A 385 4.88 -13.50 -6.81
N ARG A 386 5.89 -13.21 -5.98
CA ARG A 386 5.73 -12.85 -4.58
C ARG A 386 4.94 -11.55 -4.49
N VAL A 387 4.02 -11.46 -3.52
CA VAL A 387 3.38 -10.20 -3.17
C VAL A 387 2.96 -10.19 -1.70
N ASP A 388 3.36 -9.15 -0.97
CA ASP A 388 2.94 -8.94 0.41
C ASP A 388 1.46 -8.51 0.50
N ASP A 389 0.86 -8.65 1.68
CA ASP A 389 -0.44 -8.04 1.96
C ASP A 389 -0.32 -6.51 1.98
N SER A 390 -1.26 -5.84 1.31
CA SER A 390 -1.38 -4.38 1.37
C SER A 390 -1.84 -3.93 2.75
N LEU A 391 -1.43 -2.73 3.15
CA LEU A 391 -1.81 -2.09 4.41
C LEU A 391 -2.48 -0.76 4.12
N ALA A 392 -3.58 -0.47 4.79
CA ALA A 392 -4.30 0.78 4.65
C ALA A 392 -4.89 1.26 6.00
N ARG A 393 -5.22 2.54 6.08
CA ARG A 393 -5.86 3.18 7.23
C ARG A 393 -6.85 4.23 6.73
N VAL A 394 -7.96 4.42 7.46
CA VAL A 394 -8.86 5.56 7.21
C VAL A 394 -8.50 6.67 8.18
N TYR A 395 -8.11 7.83 7.66
CA TYR A 395 -7.84 9.04 8.45
C TYR A 395 -7.92 10.29 7.56
N ALA A 396 -8.22 11.44 8.18
CA ALA A 396 -8.53 12.69 7.46
C ALA A 396 -9.62 12.47 6.39
N GLY A 397 -10.69 11.75 6.77
CA GLY A 397 -11.89 11.55 5.95
C GLY A 397 -11.77 10.58 4.76
N ALA A 398 -10.61 9.96 4.53
CA ALA A 398 -10.39 9.10 3.36
C ALA A 398 -9.62 7.81 3.69
N PRO A 399 -9.85 6.70 2.94
CA PRO A 399 -8.96 5.55 2.96
C PRO A 399 -7.61 5.90 2.33
N ARG A 400 -6.52 5.46 2.95
CA ARG A 400 -5.15 5.74 2.52
C ARG A 400 -4.31 4.48 2.59
N VAL A 401 -3.64 4.16 1.50
CA VAL A 401 -2.71 3.04 1.40
C VAL A 401 -1.42 3.42 2.13
N LEU A 402 -0.95 2.56 3.03
CA LEU A 402 0.34 2.69 3.73
C LEU A 402 1.39 1.71 3.19
N ARG A 403 0.93 0.64 2.54
CA ARG A 403 1.73 -0.32 1.78
C ARG A 403 0.93 -0.79 0.57
N ARG A 404 1.40 -0.47 -0.63
CA ARG A 404 0.78 -0.89 -1.89
C ARG A 404 1.38 -2.21 -2.37
N ALA A 405 0.62 -3.30 -2.27
CA ALA A 405 1.04 -4.64 -2.68
C ALA A 405 -0.17 -5.44 -3.20
N ARG A 406 -0.52 -6.59 -2.58
CA ARG A 406 -1.63 -7.45 -3.03
C ARG A 406 -2.93 -6.68 -3.16
N GLY A 407 -3.65 -6.89 -4.25
CA GLY A 407 -4.93 -6.22 -4.50
C GLY A 407 -4.82 -4.84 -5.15
N TYR A 408 -3.62 -4.27 -5.22
CA TYR A 408 -3.36 -2.97 -5.84
C TYR A 408 -2.31 -3.07 -6.93
N ALA A 409 -1.12 -3.58 -6.60
CA ALA A 409 -0.03 -3.76 -7.56
C ALA A 409 -0.21 -5.07 -8.35
N PRO A 410 0.22 -5.12 -9.62
CA PRO A 410 0.90 -4.07 -10.38
C PRO A 410 -0.08 -3.25 -11.24
N SER A 411 -1.31 -2.97 -10.80
CA SER A 411 -2.26 -2.20 -11.61
C SER A 411 -1.70 -0.82 -11.99
N PRO A 412 -1.80 -0.41 -13.27
CA PRO A 412 -1.38 0.92 -13.71
C PRO A 412 -2.14 2.05 -13.00
N LEU A 413 -1.39 3.07 -12.63
CA LEU A 413 -1.82 4.39 -12.18
C LEU A 413 -1.91 5.32 -13.40
N ARG A 414 -2.91 6.21 -13.39
CA ARG A 414 -3.08 7.20 -14.44
C ARG A 414 -2.05 8.33 -14.26
N LEU A 415 -1.42 8.76 -15.34
CA LEU A 415 -0.64 9.98 -15.34
C LEU A 415 -1.59 11.20 -15.48
N PRO A 416 -1.40 12.27 -14.68
CA PRO A 416 -2.17 13.49 -14.79
C PRO A 416 -2.08 14.11 -16.19
N PRO A 417 -3.08 14.94 -16.59
CA PRO A 417 -3.04 15.67 -17.85
C PRO A 417 -1.72 16.41 -18.04
N GLY A 418 -1.12 16.24 -19.22
CA GLY A 418 0.15 16.85 -19.59
C GLY A 418 1.37 15.99 -19.25
N LEU A 419 1.28 15.04 -18.32
CA LEU A 419 2.34 14.04 -18.09
C LEU A 419 2.20 12.82 -19.01
N ASP A 420 1.05 12.63 -19.65
CA ASP A 420 0.76 11.61 -20.66
C ASP A 420 1.04 12.09 -22.10
N HIS A 421 1.81 13.19 -22.26
CA HIS A 421 2.13 13.81 -23.55
C HIS A 421 2.79 12.80 -24.53
N PRO A 422 2.50 12.87 -25.85
CA PRO A 422 3.09 11.96 -26.84
C PRO A 422 4.62 11.94 -26.87
N ASP A 423 5.25 13.08 -26.60
CA ASP A 423 6.71 13.24 -26.54
C ASP A 423 7.31 12.86 -25.17
N ALA A 424 6.50 12.41 -24.21
CA ALA A 424 7.00 11.95 -22.92
C ALA A 424 7.88 10.69 -23.11
N PRO A 425 9.10 10.65 -22.56
CA PRO A 425 9.94 9.46 -22.66
C PRO A 425 9.36 8.31 -21.84
N SER A 426 9.63 7.08 -22.28
CA SER A 426 9.44 5.91 -21.42
C SER A 426 10.51 5.90 -20.32
N VAL A 427 10.08 5.91 -19.06
CA VAL A 427 10.92 6.05 -17.87
C VAL A 427 10.94 4.77 -17.05
N LEU A 428 12.11 4.41 -16.54
CA LEU A 428 12.27 3.45 -15.44
C LEU A 428 12.86 4.17 -14.22
N ALA A 429 12.06 4.31 -13.16
CA ALA A 429 12.48 4.91 -11.90
C ALA A 429 12.74 3.84 -10.84
N PHE A 430 13.90 3.91 -10.19
CA PHE A 430 14.40 2.87 -9.27
C PHE A 430 13.98 3.06 -7.80
N GLY A 431 13.31 4.17 -7.47
CA GLY A 431 12.79 4.44 -6.15
C GLY A 431 13.86 4.74 -5.10
N ALA A 432 13.47 4.55 -3.84
CA ALA A 432 14.30 4.73 -2.66
C ALA A 432 14.84 3.39 -2.13
N HIS A 433 15.51 3.44 -0.98
CA HIS A 433 16.15 2.29 -0.34
C HIS A 433 15.23 1.55 0.65
N LEU A 434 14.50 2.29 1.47
CA LEU A 434 13.55 1.73 2.44
C LEU A 434 12.17 1.58 1.81
N LYS A 435 11.42 0.57 2.26
CA LYS A 435 10.05 0.26 1.78
C LYS A 435 9.94 0.26 0.24
N SER A 436 11.02 -0.15 -0.42
CA SER A 436 11.33 0.16 -1.81
C SER A 436 10.29 -0.36 -2.78
N THR A 437 10.11 0.43 -3.85
CA THR A 437 9.35 0.14 -5.06
C THR A 437 10.11 0.72 -6.25
N PHE A 438 9.84 0.22 -7.46
CA PHE A 438 10.26 0.84 -8.71
C PHE A 438 9.05 1.15 -9.58
N CYS A 439 9.21 2.03 -10.57
CA CYS A 439 8.11 2.48 -11.42
C CYS A 439 8.47 2.40 -12.90
N LEU A 440 7.60 1.76 -13.69
CA LEU A 440 7.63 1.79 -15.15
C LEU A 440 6.62 2.84 -15.61
N ALA A 441 7.03 3.90 -16.29
CA ALA A 441 6.12 4.94 -16.74
C ALA A 441 6.29 5.25 -18.22
N ASP A 442 5.18 5.38 -18.94
CA ASP A 442 5.14 5.89 -20.31
C ASP A 442 3.81 6.60 -20.55
N ARG A 443 3.53 7.03 -21.79
CA ARG A 443 2.28 7.73 -22.16
C ARG A 443 0.98 6.97 -21.82
N ARG A 444 1.05 5.66 -21.55
CA ARG A 444 -0.11 4.82 -21.20
C ARG A 444 -0.39 4.81 -19.71
N GLY A 445 0.55 5.26 -18.87
CA GLY A 445 0.40 5.30 -17.42
C GLY A 445 1.68 4.93 -16.68
N ALA A 446 1.55 4.74 -15.36
CA ALA A 446 2.64 4.38 -14.47
C ALA A 446 2.34 3.08 -13.70
N VAL A 447 3.23 2.11 -13.79
CA VAL A 447 3.16 0.84 -13.08
C VAL A 447 4.15 0.87 -11.93
N LEU A 448 3.63 1.11 -10.73
CA LEU A 448 4.39 0.99 -9.50
C LEU A 448 4.46 -0.48 -9.07
N SER A 449 5.66 -0.97 -8.80
CA SER A 449 5.87 -2.34 -8.31
C SER A 449 5.11 -2.57 -6.99
N PRO A 450 4.81 -3.83 -6.63
CA PRO A 450 4.47 -4.14 -5.25
C PRO A 450 5.58 -3.68 -4.29
N HIS A 451 5.24 -3.50 -3.03
CA HIS A 451 6.21 -3.28 -1.94
C HIS A 451 7.26 -4.40 -1.90
N LEU A 452 8.54 -4.03 -1.90
CA LEU A 452 9.64 -4.99 -1.92
C LEU A 452 10.30 -5.15 -0.56
N GLY A 453 10.48 -4.05 0.20
CA GLY A 453 11.05 -4.06 1.54
C GLY A 453 12.26 -3.14 1.68
N ASP A 454 13.19 -3.49 2.55
CA ASP A 454 14.46 -2.79 2.73
C ASP A 454 15.55 -3.40 1.85
N LEU A 455 16.16 -2.61 0.96
CA LEU A 455 17.16 -3.13 0.03
C LEU A 455 18.48 -3.52 0.69
N GLU A 456 18.77 -3.14 1.95
CA GLU A 456 19.97 -3.62 2.66
C GLU A 456 19.94 -5.13 2.92
N ASP A 457 18.75 -5.72 3.03
CA ASP A 457 18.58 -7.16 3.17
C ASP A 457 18.87 -7.87 1.84
N ALA A 458 19.80 -8.83 1.86
CA ALA A 458 20.26 -9.51 0.64
C ALA A 458 19.12 -10.24 -0.10
N GLU A 459 18.21 -10.87 0.63
CA GLU A 459 17.08 -11.58 0.03
C GLU A 459 16.10 -10.61 -0.63
N THR A 460 15.87 -9.45 0.01
CA THR A 460 15.08 -8.35 -0.54
C THR A 460 15.73 -7.75 -1.78
N TRP A 461 17.05 -7.61 -1.77
CA TRP A 461 17.81 -7.11 -2.93
C TRP A 461 17.72 -8.03 -4.15
N GLU A 462 17.82 -9.34 -3.94
CA GLU A 462 17.61 -10.32 -5.00
C GLU A 462 16.18 -10.29 -5.54
N ASP A 463 15.19 -10.19 -4.64
CA ASP A 463 13.79 -10.11 -5.03
C ASP A 463 13.48 -8.83 -5.81
N TYR A 464 14.05 -7.69 -5.42
CA TYR A 464 13.94 -6.43 -6.15
C TYR A 464 14.41 -6.59 -7.60
N GLN A 465 15.60 -7.18 -7.82
CA GLN A 465 16.14 -7.39 -9.17
C GLN A 465 15.29 -8.36 -9.99
N ARG A 466 14.82 -9.45 -9.39
CA ARG A 466 13.92 -10.41 -10.05
C ARG A 466 12.60 -9.74 -10.46
N GLN A 467 11.96 -9.01 -9.54
CA GLN A 467 10.70 -8.33 -9.81
C GLN A 467 10.85 -7.23 -10.86
N LEU A 468 11.96 -6.50 -10.84
CA LEU A 468 12.29 -5.50 -11.86
C LEU A 468 12.36 -6.15 -13.25
N ALA A 469 13.02 -7.30 -13.38
CA ALA A 469 13.08 -8.04 -14.64
C ALA A 469 11.70 -8.54 -15.08
N VAL A 470 10.96 -9.19 -14.15
CA VAL A 470 9.62 -9.74 -14.43
C VAL A 470 8.65 -8.66 -14.87
N LEU A 471 8.52 -7.56 -14.13
CA LEU A 471 7.56 -6.50 -14.48
C LEU A 471 7.98 -5.75 -15.76
N THR A 472 9.29 -5.57 -16.01
CA THR A 472 9.76 -5.01 -17.29
C THR A 472 9.34 -5.90 -18.46
N ASP A 473 9.45 -7.23 -18.33
CA ASP A 473 9.04 -8.18 -19.36
C ASP A 473 7.51 -8.27 -19.53
N LEU A 474 6.77 -8.40 -18.42
CA LEU A 474 5.31 -8.49 -18.42
C LEU A 474 4.63 -7.27 -19.02
N TYR A 475 5.24 -6.10 -18.93
CA TYR A 475 4.71 -4.86 -19.53
C TYR A 475 5.39 -4.51 -20.87
N GLY A 476 6.29 -5.35 -21.37
CA GLY A 476 7.07 -5.06 -22.57
C GLY A 476 7.80 -3.72 -22.50
N HIS A 477 8.16 -3.27 -21.29
CA HIS A 477 8.65 -1.91 -21.05
C HIS A 477 10.06 -1.75 -21.63
N ARG A 478 10.28 -0.65 -22.35
CA ARG A 478 11.55 -0.31 -22.99
C ARG A 478 11.91 1.13 -22.61
N PRO A 479 12.61 1.34 -21.48
CA PRO A 479 12.90 2.68 -21.01
C PRO A 479 13.86 3.40 -21.97
N ALA A 480 13.54 4.66 -22.25
CA ALA A 480 14.43 5.62 -22.91
C ALA A 480 15.21 6.47 -21.90
N LEU A 481 14.77 6.48 -20.63
CA LEU A 481 15.36 7.27 -19.55
C LEU A 481 15.33 6.48 -18.23
N LEU A 482 16.44 6.50 -17.50
CA LEU A 482 16.55 5.93 -16.16
C LEU A 482 16.51 7.04 -15.11
N VAL A 483 15.89 6.77 -13.96
CA VAL A 483 15.78 7.74 -12.86
C VAL A 483 16.11 7.07 -11.54
N ALA A 484 16.91 7.75 -10.72
CA ALA A 484 17.27 7.30 -9.38
C ALA A 484 17.12 8.42 -8.35
N ASP A 485 17.16 8.06 -7.07
CA ASP A 485 17.31 9.02 -6.00
C ASP A 485 18.65 9.76 -6.14
N ALA A 486 18.73 10.98 -5.61
CA ALA A 486 19.97 11.74 -5.53
C ALA A 486 20.97 11.14 -4.53
N HIS A 487 20.52 10.28 -3.61
CA HIS A 487 21.39 9.61 -2.65
C HIS A 487 22.39 8.67 -3.37
N PRO A 488 23.71 8.91 -3.27
CA PRO A 488 24.71 8.15 -4.03
C PRO A 488 24.89 6.71 -3.54
N GLU A 489 24.70 6.48 -2.23
CA GLU A 489 24.94 5.16 -1.63
C GLU A 489 23.78 4.16 -1.70
N TYR A 490 22.60 4.58 -2.14
CA TYR A 490 21.45 3.68 -2.26
C TYR A 490 21.73 2.57 -3.26
N LEU A 491 21.35 1.34 -2.91
CA LEU A 491 21.53 0.18 -3.80
C LEU A 491 20.72 0.34 -5.10
N SER A 492 19.52 0.92 -5.01
CA SER A 492 18.70 1.29 -6.16
C SER A 492 19.43 2.28 -7.09
N THR A 493 20.08 3.31 -6.53
CA THR A 493 20.88 4.29 -7.29
C THR A 493 22.08 3.66 -7.97
N LYS A 494 22.84 2.82 -7.26
CA LYS A 494 24.00 2.11 -7.81
C LYS A 494 23.61 1.18 -8.96
N LEU A 495 22.48 0.48 -8.85
CA LEU A 495 21.95 -0.34 -9.92
C LEU A 495 21.49 0.48 -11.13
N ALA A 496 20.85 1.63 -10.91
CA ALA A 496 20.49 2.56 -11.98
C ALA A 496 21.73 3.03 -12.75
N ALA A 497 22.80 3.41 -12.04
CA ALA A 497 24.07 3.82 -12.63
C ALA A 497 24.74 2.69 -13.41
N ALA A 498 24.79 1.48 -12.85
CA ALA A 498 25.33 0.30 -13.54
C ALA A 498 24.53 -0.01 -14.81
N ARG A 499 23.20 0.07 -14.77
CA ARG A 499 22.34 -0.14 -15.94
C ARG A 499 22.54 0.94 -16.99
N ALA A 500 22.62 2.21 -16.58
CA ALA A 500 22.90 3.33 -17.49
C ALA A 500 24.22 3.13 -18.25
N ALA A 501 25.28 2.73 -17.54
CA ALA A 501 26.57 2.42 -18.15
C ALA A 501 26.51 1.23 -19.12
N ALA A 502 25.74 0.19 -18.78
CA ALA A 502 25.60 -1.01 -19.61
C ALA A 502 24.76 -0.78 -20.87
N THR A 503 23.73 0.08 -20.81
CA THR A 503 22.80 0.30 -21.94
C THR A 503 23.05 1.60 -22.70
N GLY A 504 23.89 2.50 -22.19
CA GLY A 504 24.10 3.84 -22.76
C GLY A 504 22.88 4.78 -22.59
N LEU A 505 21.95 4.44 -21.70
CA LEU A 505 20.75 5.25 -21.46
C LEU A 505 21.08 6.43 -20.53
N PRO A 506 20.43 7.60 -20.71
CA PRO A 506 20.57 8.71 -19.78
C PRO A 506 20.04 8.33 -18.39
N LEU A 507 20.73 8.83 -17.36
CA LEU A 507 20.32 8.71 -15.96
C LEU A 507 20.08 10.10 -15.37
N VAL A 508 18.90 10.30 -14.79
CA VAL A 508 18.55 11.52 -14.05
C VAL A 508 18.44 11.21 -12.57
N HIS A 509 19.04 12.06 -11.75
CA HIS A 509 18.86 12.02 -10.30
C HIS A 509 17.74 12.98 -9.88
N VAL A 510 16.84 12.49 -9.04
CA VAL A 510 15.75 13.27 -8.47
C VAL A 510 15.90 13.30 -6.95
N GLN A 511 15.82 14.50 -6.38
CA GLN A 511 15.89 14.70 -4.95
C GLN A 511 14.67 14.05 -4.25
N HIS A 512 14.93 13.36 -3.15
CA HIS A 512 13.99 12.52 -2.40
C HIS A 512 12.66 13.22 -2.04
N HIS A 513 12.73 14.37 -1.38
CA HIS A 513 11.54 15.12 -0.93
C HIS A 513 10.75 15.71 -2.10
N ARG A 514 11.40 16.08 -3.21
CA ARG A 514 10.69 16.49 -4.43
C ARG A 514 9.93 15.32 -5.05
N ALA A 515 10.50 14.11 -5.02
CA ALA A 515 9.78 12.92 -5.45
C ALA A 515 8.56 12.63 -4.56
N HIS A 516 8.66 12.81 -3.24
CA HIS A 516 7.49 12.74 -2.33
C HIS A 516 6.37 13.69 -2.76
N VAL A 517 6.69 14.94 -3.12
CA VAL A 517 5.69 15.92 -3.59
C VAL A 517 5.08 15.49 -4.91
N ALA A 518 5.90 15.17 -5.91
CA ALA A 518 5.41 14.78 -7.23
C ALA A 518 4.54 13.52 -7.17
N ALA A 519 4.88 12.55 -6.31
CA ALA A 519 4.05 11.37 -6.08
C ALA A 519 2.64 11.75 -5.56
N CYS A 520 2.56 12.67 -4.59
CA CYS A 520 1.30 13.18 -4.08
C CYS A 520 0.47 13.90 -5.16
N LEU A 521 1.11 14.72 -5.99
CA LEU A 521 0.43 15.42 -7.07
C LEU A 521 -0.12 14.45 -8.13
N VAL A 522 0.64 13.40 -8.48
CA VAL A 522 0.17 12.35 -9.41
C VAL A 522 -1.02 11.59 -8.83
N ASP A 523 -0.95 11.19 -7.57
CA ASP A 523 -2.02 10.47 -6.87
C ASP A 523 -3.35 11.25 -6.79
N HIS A 524 -3.27 12.58 -6.89
CA HIS A 524 -4.44 13.48 -6.93
C HIS A 524 -4.80 13.98 -8.34
N GLY A 525 -4.09 13.54 -9.38
CA GLY A 525 -4.38 13.95 -10.76
C GLY A 525 -4.10 15.43 -11.03
N VAL A 526 -3.19 16.06 -10.26
CA VAL A 526 -2.85 17.48 -10.45
C VAL A 526 -2.14 17.65 -11.80
N PRO A 527 -2.69 18.47 -12.74
CA PRO A 527 -2.12 18.66 -14.07
C PRO A 527 -0.69 19.21 -14.07
N LEU A 528 0.06 18.97 -15.15
CA LEU A 528 1.43 19.46 -15.32
C LEU A 528 1.54 20.99 -15.24
N ASP A 529 0.55 21.70 -15.80
CA ASP A 529 0.44 23.15 -15.91
C ASP A 529 -0.28 23.81 -14.71
N HIS A 530 -0.61 23.03 -13.67
CA HIS A 530 -1.26 23.56 -12.48
C HIS A 530 -0.42 24.69 -11.85
N PRO A 531 -1.04 25.78 -11.35
CA PRO A 531 -0.35 26.83 -10.62
C PRO A 531 0.49 26.29 -9.45
N ALA A 532 1.47 27.08 -9.01
CA ALA A 532 2.36 26.69 -7.95
C ALA A 532 1.61 26.19 -6.70
N VAL A 533 1.96 24.99 -6.24
CA VAL A 533 1.49 24.39 -5.00
C VAL A 533 2.44 24.75 -3.86
N VAL A 534 1.94 24.76 -2.63
CA VAL A 534 2.79 24.63 -1.45
C VAL A 534 2.92 23.14 -1.13
N ALA A 535 4.08 22.68 -0.70
CA ALA A 535 4.25 21.30 -0.27
C ALA A 535 4.97 21.23 1.07
N VAL A 536 4.39 20.52 2.02
CA VAL A 536 4.99 20.20 3.32
C VAL A 536 5.44 18.75 3.27
N VAL A 537 6.74 18.52 3.44
CA VAL A 537 7.33 17.18 3.39
C VAL A 537 7.97 16.84 4.73
N LEU A 538 7.36 15.90 5.47
CA LEU A 538 7.83 15.46 6.77
C LEU A 538 8.20 13.98 6.72
N ASP A 539 9.46 13.67 6.97
CA ASP A 539 10.01 12.34 6.80
C ASP A 539 11.10 12.02 7.84
N GLY A 540 11.58 10.78 7.80
CA GLY A 540 12.79 10.35 8.50
C GLY A 540 14.02 11.06 7.96
N LEU A 541 14.57 10.58 6.85
CA LEU A 541 15.78 11.15 6.24
C LEU A 541 15.69 11.06 4.73
N GLY A 542 16.01 12.14 4.04
CA GLY A 542 16.21 12.15 2.59
C GLY A 542 17.43 12.99 2.22
N TRP A 543 18.12 12.61 1.14
CA TRP A 543 19.33 13.31 0.70
C TRP A 543 18.99 14.72 0.18
N GLY A 544 19.64 15.75 0.75
CA GLY A 544 19.48 17.15 0.35
C GLY A 544 20.39 17.55 -0.82
N ASP A 545 20.02 18.61 -1.54
CA ASP A 545 20.84 19.16 -2.63
C ASP A 545 22.17 19.76 -2.13
N ASP A 546 22.22 20.14 -0.85
CA ASP A 546 23.37 20.71 -0.13
C ASP A 546 24.25 19.63 0.53
N GLY A 547 23.94 18.35 0.30
CA GLY A 547 24.60 17.22 0.96
C GLY A 547 24.21 17.05 2.43
N ALA A 548 23.28 17.86 2.96
CA ALA A 548 22.70 17.66 4.28
C ALA A 548 21.57 16.61 4.23
N LEU A 549 21.15 16.14 5.41
CA LEU A 549 19.99 15.26 5.53
C LEU A 549 18.74 16.12 5.75
N TRP A 550 17.73 15.92 4.93
CA TRP A 550 16.45 16.64 5.03
C TRP A 550 15.38 15.71 5.62
N GLY A 551 14.26 16.28 6.05
CA GLY A 551 13.11 15.51 6.52
C GLY A 551 11.99 16.35 7.14
N GLY A 552 12.01 17.66 6.94
CA GLY A 552 11.07 18.60 7.53
C GLY A 552 11.05 19.87 6.69
N GLU A 553 10.67 19.72 5.43
CA GLU A 553 10.89 20.71 4.39
C GLU A 553 9.57 21.32 3.90
N VAL A 554 9.60 22.58 3.48
CA VAL A 554 8.49 23.22 2.77
C VAL A 554 8.97 23.77 1.44
N PHE A 555 8.21 23.45 0.40
CA PHE A 555 8.48 23.86 -0.97
C PHE A 555 7.33 24.67 -1.58
N VAL A 556 7.65 25.45 -2.60
CA VAL A 556 6.67 26.10 -3.49
C VAL A 556 7.06 25.83 -4.94
N GLY A 557 6.09 25.43 -5.78
CA GLY A 557 6.32 25.16 -7.20
C GLY A 557 5.43 24.07 -7.78
N GLY A 558 5.97 23.24 -8.67
CA GLY A 558 5.27 22.13 -9.32
C GLY A 558 6.24 21.05 -9.80
N TYR A 559 5.85 20.23 -10.78
CA TYR A 559 6.66 19.09 -11.24
C TYR A 559 8.02 19.48 -11.83
N ARG A 560 8.08 20.57 -12.61
CA ARG A 560 9.30 21.00 -13.32
C ARG A 560 10.31 21.67 -12.37
N ARG A 561 9.80 22.57 -11.51
CA ARG A 561 10.58 23.37 -10.57
C ARG A 561 9.86 23.42 -9.23
N LEU A 562 10.58 23.04 -8.18
CA LEU A 562 10.07 22.99 -6.81
C LEU A 562 11.14 23.56 -5.88
N ASP A 563 10.91 24.78 -5.41
CA ASP A 563 11.88 25.55 -4.64
C ASP A 563 11.68 25.34 -3.16
N ARG A 564 12.77 25.05 -2.44
CA ARG A 564 12.74 24.97 -0.97
C ARG A 564 12.59 26.39 -0.44
N VAL A 565 11.57 26.64 0.37
CA VAL A 565 11.27 27.96 0.94
C VAL A 565 11.36 27.99 2.46
N ALA A 566 11.21 26.82 3.11
CA ALA A 566 11.38 26.69 4.54
C ALA A 566 11.85 25.30 4.95
N HIS A 567 12.34 25.18 6.18
CA HIS A 567 12.67 23.90 6.78
C HIS A 567 12.62 23.92 8.32
N LEU A 568 12.60 22.75 8.92
CA LEU A 568 12.84 22.56 10.34
C LEU A 568 14.31 22.90 10.65
N LYS A 569 14.58 23.58 11.77
CA LYS A 569 15.95 23.90 12.18
C LYS A 569 16.83 22.64 12.16
N PRO A 570 17.95 22.62 11.40
CA PRO A 570 18.82 21.46 11.35
C PRO A 570 19.45 21.18 12.72
N VAL A 571 19.41 19.91 13.14
CA VAL A 571 20.02 19.42 14.37
C VAL A 571 20.98 18.30 14.04
N ALA A 572 22.10 18.23 14.76
CA ALA A 572 23.11 17.20 14.56
C ALA A 572 22.59 15.81 14.93
N MET A 573 22.99 14.78 14.18
CA MET A 573 22.71 13.38 14.47
C MET A 573 23.98 12.66 14.98
N PRO A 574 24.35 12.79 16.26
CA PRO A 574 25.63 12.29 16.77
C PRO A 574 25.69 10.76 16.77
N GLY A 575 26.50 10.20 15.87
CA GLY A 575 26.60 8.77 15.57
C GLY A 575 25.95 8.35 14.25
N GLY A 576 25.41 9.30 13.47
CA GLY A 576 24.76 9.04 12.18
C GLY A 576 23.62 8.03 12.33
N ALA A 577 23.74 6.86 11.69
CA ALA A 577 22.78 5.77 11.78
C ALA A 577 22.44 5.35 13.22
N ARG A 578 23.37 5.48 14.18
CA ARG A 578 23.08 5.17 15.59
C ARG A 578 21.99 6.07 16.19
N ALA A 579 21.88 7.31 15.75
CA ALA A 579 20.82 8.20 16.23
C ALA A 579 19.43 7.70 15.80
N VAL A 580 19.32 7.08 14.62
CA VAL A 580 18.07 6.44 14.15
C VAL A 580 17.65 5.29 15.05
N GLU A 581 18.61 4.54 15.61
CA GLU A 581 18.33 3.39 16.45
C GLU A 581 18.20 3.73 17.94
N GLU A 582 18.87 4.80 18.41
CA GLU A 582 19.01 5.17 19.82
C GLU A 582 18.43 6.59 20.09
N PRO A 583 17.10 6.73 20.26
CA PRO A 583 16.41 8.03 20.35
C PRO A 583 16.93 9.00 21.41
N TRP A 584 17.57 8.52 22.48
CA TRP A 584 18.22 9.37 23.47
C TRP A 584 19.31 10.28 22.88
N ARG A 585 19.95 9.87 21.77
CA ARG A 585 20.94 10.69 21.05
C ARG A 585 20.29 11.91 20.39
N ASP A 586 19.12 11.72 19.79
CA ASP A 586 18.34 12.80 19.20
C ASP A 586 17.83 13.74 20.28
N ALA A 587 17.30 13.20 21.38
CA ALA A 587 16.88 14.02 22.53
C ALA A 587 18.02 14.90 23.05
N PHE A 588 19.21 14.31 23.26
CA PHE A 588 20.39 15.06 23.65
C PHE A 588 20.74 16.16 22.63
N ALA A 589 20.82 15.83 21.34
CA ALA A 589 21.21 16.77 20.31
C ALA A 589 20.22 17.93 20.16
N HIS A 590 18.91 17.65 20.24
CA HIS A 590 17.86 18.68 20.20
C HIS A 590 17.92 19.61 21.42
N LEU A 591 18.11 19.07 22.63
CA LEU A 591 18.27 19.88 23.84
C LEU A 591 19.54 20.73 23.81
N HIS A 592 20.66 20.15 23.34
CA HIS A 592 21.90 20.87 23.13
C HIS A 592 21.74 21.99 22.09
N ALA A 593 21.04 21.75 20.98
CA ALA A 593 20.77 22.77 19.96
C ALA A 593 19.80 23.88 20.43
N ALA A 594 18.89 23.56 21.37
CA ALA A 594 17.93 24.52 21.92
C ALA A 594 18.56 25.45 22.97
N PHE A 595 19.43 24.92 23.84
CA PHE A 595 19.90 25.65 25.02
C PHE A 595 21.41 25.62 25.25
N GLY A 596 22.13 24.67 24.65
CA GLY A 596 23.44 24.20 25.14
C GLY A 596 23.27 23.27 26.35
N TRP A 597 24.10 22.24 26.47
CA TRP A 597 23.89 21.20 27.48
C TRP A 597 24.10 21.70 28.91
N ASP A 598 25.18 22.44 29.18
CA ASP A 598 25.43 23.00 30.52
C ASP A 598 24.32 23.95 30.98
N ALA A 599 23.82 24.80 30.07
CA ALA A 599 22.71 25.69 30.36
C ALA A 599 21.39 24.91 30.55
N CYS A 600 21.16 23.86 29.76
CA CYS A 600 20.02 22.96 29.93
C CYS A 600 20.05 22.30 31.32
N ARG A 601 21.20 21.76 31.75
CA ARG A 601 21.39 21.17 33.08
C ARG A 601 21.18 22.19 34.20
N ALA A 602 21.76 23.38 34.09
CA ALA A 602 21.59 24.43 35.09
C ALA A 602 20.11 24.85 35.24
N ARG A 603 19.40 24.96 34.12
CA ARG A 603 18.02 25.43 34.08
C ARG A 603 16.99 24.36 34.45
N PHE A 604 17.18 23.12 34.04
CA PHE A 604 16.18 22.06 34.17
C PHE A 604 16.62 20.89 35.06
N GLY A 605 17.89 20.81 35.47
CA GLY A 605 18.41 19.71 36.28
C GLY A 605 17.92 19.69 37.74
N HIS A 606 17.43 20.83 38.25
CA HIS A 606 16.79 20.90 39.57
C HIS A 606 15.30 20.54 39.54
N LEU A 607 14.72 20.50 38.33
CA LEU A 607 13.36 20.07 38.10
C LEU A 607 13.44 18.56 37.89
N ASP A 608 12.91 17.78 38.84
CA ASP A 608 12.99 16.31 38.88
C ASP A 608 12.43 15.66 37.61
N SER A 609 13.24 15.66 36.54
CA SER A 609 12.86 15.26 35.19
C SER A 609 13.73 14.08 34.76
N ASP A 610 13.06 12.97 34.47
CA ASP A 610 13.71 11.69 34.18
C ASP A 610 14.67 11.75 32.99
N ILE A 611 14.44 12.66 32.03
CA ILE A 611 15.29 12.81 30.85
C ILE A 611 16.63 13.48 31.16
N ILE A 612 16.66 14.54 31.98
CA ILE A 612 17.91 15.25 32.29
C ILE A 612 18.84 14.34 33.10
N ARG A 613 18.28 13.62 34.09
CA ARG A 613 19.02 12.66 34.91
C ARG A 613 19.56 11.48 34.08
N ASP A 614 18.75 10.94 33.16
CA ASP A 614 19.22 9.87 32.26
C ASP A 614 20.38 10.35 31.40
N LEU A 615 20.23 11.50 30.72
CA LEU A 615 21.27 12.06 29.85
C LEU A 615 22.55 12.41 30.61
N ASP A 616 22.48 12.87 31.87
CA ASP A 616 23.66 13.14 32.69
C ASP A 616 24.48 11.88 32.98
N ALA A 617 23.83 10.71 33.02
CA ALA A 617 24.48 9.41 33.19
C ALA A 617 25.01 8.81 31.87
N ARG A 618 24.70 9.41 30.71
CA ARG A 618 25.11 8.95 29.38
C ARG A 618 26.46 9.58 28.98
N PRO A 619 27.15 9.05 27.97
CA PRO A 619 28.41 9.62 27.47
C PRO A 619 28.22 10.90 26.63
N VAL A 620 27.46 11.88 27.13
CA VAL A 620 27.07 13.10 26.41
C VAL A 620 28.26 13.99 26.04
N ALA A 621 29.30 14.04 26.86
CA ALA A 621 30.54 14.77 26.54
C ALA A 621 31.28 14.25 25.28
N ILE A 622 31.06 12.98 24.91
CA ILE A 622 31.54 12.46 23.62
C ILE A 622 30.70 13.04 22.49
N LEU A 623 29.36 13.06 22.64
CA LEU A 623 28.46 13.60 21.63
C LEU A 623 28.67 15.10 21.42
N GLU A 624 28.89 15.89 22.47
CA GLU A 624 29.24 17.32 22.34
C GLU A 624 30.50 17.54 21.51
N ARG A 625 31.54 16.71 21.73
CA ARG A 625 32.77 16.79 20.92
C ARG A 625 32.53 16.39 19.47
N MET A 626 31.66 15.40 19.20
CA MET A 626 31.28 15.01 17.84
C MET A 626 30.55 16.15 17.12
N ILE A 627 29.58 16.77 17.81
CA ILE A 627 28.80 17.91 17.31
C ILE A 627 29.71 19.11 17.04
N ALA A 628 30.53 19.51 18.02
CA ALA A 628 31.41 20.66 17.90
C ALA A 628 32.46 20.52 16.78
N ARG A 629 32.88 19.29 16.47
CA ARG A 629 33.84 18.99 15.38
C ARG A 629 33.17 18.74 14.03
N GLY A 630 31.84 18.59 13.98
CA GLY A 630 31.12 18.18 12.77
C GLY A 630 31.49 16.77 12.28
N THR A 631 32.05 15.91 13.14
CA THR A 631 32.52 14.57 12.77
C THR A 631 31.53 13.51 13.26
N HIS A 632 31.06 12.64 12.35
CA HIS A 632 30.05 11.62 12.65
C HIS A 632 28.77 12.21 13.28
N ALA A 633 28.47 13.47 12.98
CA ALA A 633 27.30 14.18 13.49
C ALA A 633 26.68 15.03 12.37
N PRO A 634 26.23 14.41 11.27
CA PRO A 634 25.63 15.15 10.16
C PRO A 634 24.43 15.96 10.65
N LEU A 635 24.24 17.15 10.08
CA LEU A 635 23.06 17.96 10.36
C LEU A 635 21.85 17.39 9.61
N ALA A 636 20.72 17.33 10.30
CA ALA A 636 19.45 16.89 9.74
C ALA A 636 18.31 17.84 10.10
N SER A 637 17.53 18.28 9.12
CA SER A 637 16.25 18.97 9.31
C SER A 637 15.09 17.97 9.42
N SER A 638 15.30 16.86 10.14
CA SER A 638 14.39 15.71 10.16
C SER A 638 13.21 15.88 11.13
N ALA A 639 11.98 15.74 10.63
CA ALA A 639 10.80 15.61 11.47
C ALA A 639 10.80 14.27 12.21
N GLY A 640 11.17 13.16 11.56
CA GLY A 640 11.25 11.85 12.21
C GLY A 640 12.16 11.85 13.44
N ARG A 641 13.34 12.46 13.35
CA ARG A 641 14.28 12.58 14.49
C ARG A 641 13.76 13.51 15.59
N LEU A 642 13.01 14.56 15.23
CA LEU A 642 12.31 15.38 16.24
C LEU A 642 11.27 14.55 17.01
N PHE A 643 10.51 13.71 16.33
CA PHE A 643 9.56 12.80 16.97
C PHE A 643 10.27 11.79 17.89
N ASP A 644 11.38 11.20 17.43
CA ASP A 644 12.18 10.26 18.24
C ASP A 644 12.75 10.95 19.49
N ALA A 645 13.25 12.18 19.36
CA ALA A 645 13.72 13.00 20.47
C ALA A 645 12.64 13.26 21.51
N VAL A 646 11.43 13.65 21.07
CA VAL A 646 10.29 13.89 21.97
C VAL A 646 9.84 12.59 22.64
N ALA A 647 9.74 11.49 21.90
CA ALA A 647 9.42 10.18 22.43
C ALA A 647 10.42 9.76 23.54
N ALA A 648 11.72 9.90 23.28
CA ALA A 648 12.76 9.62 24.27
C ALA A 648 12.64 10.49 25.52
N ALA A 649 12.34 11.78 25.36
CA ALA A 649 12.16 12.73 26.46
C ALA A 649 11.02 12.30 27.39
N VAL A 650 9.89 11.87 26.82
CA VAL A 650 8.74 11.36 27.60
C VAL A 650 8.87 9.90 28.05
N GLY A 651 10.02 9.25 27.80
CA GLY A 651 10.33 7.89 28.26
C GLY A 651 9.85 6.76 27.34
N LEU A 652 9.43 7.08 26.11
CA LEU A 652 9.00 6.11 25.11
C LEU A 652 10.17 5.74 24.20
N CYS A 653 10.52 4.46 24.13
CA CYS A 653 11.58 3.93 23.25
C CYS A 653 12.95 4.62 23.42
N ARG A 654 13.22 5.20 24.59
CA ARG A 654 14.40 6.05 24.87
C ARG A 654 15.73 5.40 24.49
N ASP A 655 15.95 4.17 24.93
CA ASP A 655 17.23 3.49 24.76
C ASP A 655 17.48 3.07 23.32
N ARG A 656 16.52 2.31 22.75
CA ARG A 656 16.65 1.73 21.43
C ARG A 656 15.29 1.37 20.83
N VAL A 657 15.12 1.65 19.54
CA VAL A 657 14.02 1.13 18.73
C VAL A 657 14.36 -0.24 18.15
N SER A 658 13.33 -1.04 17.88
CA SER A 658 13.43 -2.37 17.26
C SER A 658 13.04 -2.38 15.78
N PHE A 659 12.43 -1.30 15.29
CA PHE A 659 12.14 -1.08 13.88
C PHE A 659 11.99 0.43 13.61
N GLU A 660 12.12 0.81 12.33
CA GLU A 660 11.99 2.17 11.86
C GLU A 660 10.62 2.79 12.22
N GLY A 661 10.63 3.96 12.86
CA GLY A 661 9.42 4.69 13.24
C GLY A 661 8.75 4.24 14.54
N GLU A 662 9.32 3.27 15.27
CA GLU A 662 8.74 2.77 16.53
C GLU A 662 8.45 3.88 17.54
N ALA A 663 9.41 4.78 17.78
CA ALA A 663 9.27 5.83 18.79
C ALA A 663 8.21 6.87 18.39
N ALA A 664 8.18 7.31 17.12
CA ALA A 664 7.13 8.17 16.58
C ALA A 664 5.73 7.53 16.67
N MET A 665 5.60 6.23 16.34
CA MET A 665 4.35 5.50 16.47
C MET A 665 3.91 5.34 17.92
N ALA A 666 4.85 5.09 18.84
CA ALA A 666 4.57 5.01 20.27
C ALA A 666 4.12 6.36 20.84
N LEU A 667 4.69 7.47 20.35
CA LEU A 667 4.29 8.81 20.74
C LEU A 667 2.87 9.15 20.26
N GLU A 668 2.50 8.82 19.02
CA GLU A 668 1.10 8.94 18.55
C GLU A 668 0.16 8.07 19.40
N ALA A 669 0.58 6.85 19.71
CA ALA A 669 -0.22 5.91 20.49
C ALA A 669 -0.44 6.34 21.95
N ALA A 670 0.46 7.14 22.51
CA ALA A 670 0.37 7.62 23.87
C ALA A 670 -0.65 8.76 24.05
N ILE A 671 -1.08 9.42 22.97
CA ILE A 671 -2.02 10.54 23.01
C ILE A 671 -3.29 10.15 23.75
N ASP A 672 -3.69 10.98 24.71
CA ASP A 672 -4.93 10.78 25.44
C ASP A 672 -6.15 10.92 24.48
N PRO A 673 -6.97 9.87 24.29
CA PRO A 673 -8.19 9.93 23.50
C PRO A 673 -9.18 11.05 23.88
N GLY A 674 -9.16 11.43 25.16
CA GLY A 674 -10.01 12.47 25.73
C GLY A 674 -9.47 13.88 25.53
N TRP A 675 -8.21 14.04 25.12
CA TRP A 675 -7.60 15.35 24.98
C TRP A 675 -8.28 16.20 23.90
N ARG A 676 -8.51 17.48 24.20
CA ARG A 676 -9.09 18.47 23.30
C ARG A 676 -8.34 19.79 23.46
N ASP A 677 -7.94 20.40 22.36
CA ASP A 677 -7.18 21.66 22.34
C ASP A 677 -7.93 22.79 23.08
N ALA A 678 -9.26 22.87 22.90
CA ALA A 678 -10.09 23.89 23.53
C ALA A 678 -10.20 23.77 25.07
N ASP A 679 -9.97 22.57 25.60
CA ASP A 679 -10.13 22.27 27.03
C ASP A 679 -8.76 22.22 27.76
N ASP A 680 -7.66 22.40 27.02
CA ASP A 680 -6.31 22.30 27.55
C ASP A 680 -5.76 23.67 27.99
N PRO A 681 -5.62 23.94 29.30
CA PRO A 681 -5.12 25.22 29.79
C PRO A 681 -3.65 25.50 29.44
N GLY A 682 -2.86 24.46 29.12
CA GLY A 682 -1.49 24.64 28.67
C GLY A 682 -1.35 24.82 27.15
N GLY A 683 -2.40 24.45 26.40
CA GLY A 683 -2.46 24.58 24.94
C GLY A 683 -1.37 23.81 24.17
N ALA A 684 -1.47 23.87 22.85
CA ALA A 684 -0.47 23.33 21.94
C ALA A 684 0.92 23.99 22.13
N TYR A 685 2.01 23.24 21.96
CA TYR A 685 3.35 23.78 22.17
C TYR A 685 3.77 24.79 21.09
N PRO A 686 4.42 25.91 21.46
CA PRO A 686 4.84 26.94 20.52
C PRO A 686 6.09 26.55 19.75
N PHE A 687 6.18 27.01 18.50
CA PHE A 687 7.39 26.97 17.69
C PHE A 687 7.66 28.38 17.17
N ASP A 688 8.92 28.77 17.09
CA ASP A 688 9.30 30.06 16.51
C ASP A 688 9.51 29.91 15.00
N LEU A 689 9.05 30.92 14.25
CA LEU A 689 9.36 31.08 12.84
C LEU A 689 10.37 32.21 12.69
N SER A 690 11.52 31.91 12.10
CA SER A 690 12.61 32.87 11.91
C SER A 690 13.15 32.82 10.49
N SER A 691 13.83 33.88 10.05
CA SER A 691 14.58 33.84 8.79
C SER A 691 15.93 33.17 9.01
N GLY A 692 16.14 32.03 8.36
CA GLY A 692 17.38 31.28 8.35
C GLY A 692 18.37 31.77 7.29
N ALA A 693 19.46 31.01 7.12
CA ALA A 693 20.47 31.29 6.11
C ALA A 693 19.89 31.22 4.68
N GLY A 694 20.32 32.12 3.80
CA GLY A 694 19.86 32.14 2.41
C GLY A 694 18.42 32.61 2.20
N GLY A 695 17.78 33.19 3.22
CA GLY A 695 16.41 33.72 3.13
C GLY A 695 15.31 32.67 3.28
N LEU A 696 15.67 31.41 3.61
CA LEU A 696 14.70 30.36 3.92
C LEU A 696 14.06 30.62 5.29
N LEU A 697 12.76 30.37 5.41
CA LEU A 697 12.10 30.37 6.72
C LEU A 697 12.53 29.12 7.50
N GLN A 698 12.71 29.27 8.81
CA GLN A 698 13.14 28.18 9.68
C GLN A 698 12.19 28.04 10.86
N LEU A 699 11.68 26.81 11.04
CA LEU A 699 10.88 26.43 12.19
C LEU A 699 11.81 25.98 13.33
N ASP A 700 11.91 26.77 14.40
CA ASP A 700 12.76 26.49 15.56
C ASP A 700 11.93 25.83 16.69
N PRO A 701 12.26 24.58 17.09
CA PRO A 701 11.58 23.87 18.17
C PRO A 701 12.01 24.32 19.58
N ARG A 702 12.89 25.31 19.74
CA ARG A 702 13.37 25.76 21.05
C ARG A 702 12.24 26.13 22.04
N PRO A 703 11.21 26.93 21.67
CA PRO A 703 10.11 27.24 22.59
C PRO A 703 9.29 26.01 22.97
N MET A 704 9.13 25.06 22.04
CA MET A 704 8.46 23.78 22.29
C MET A 704 9.22 22.99 23.35
N TRP A 705 10.55 22.89 23.25
CA TRP A 705 11.37 22.20 24.24
C TRP A 705 11.29 22.85 25.62
N GLU A 706 11.24 24.17 25.69
CA GLU A 706 11.09 24.89 26.96
C GLU A 706 9.75 24.57 27.64
N ALA A 707 8.66 24.59 26.87
CA ALA A 707 7.34 24.22 27.35
C ALA A 707 7.25 22.74 27.76
N LEU A 708 7.78 21.84 26.93
CA LEU A 708 7.78 20.40 27.17
C LEU A 708 8.55 20.04 28.44
N LEU A 709 9.77 20.56 28.63
CA LEU A 709 10.56 20.29 29.84
C LEU A 709 9.88 20.84 31.11
N THR A 710 9.19 21.97 31.00
CA THR A 710 8.39 22.53 32.09
C THR A 710 7.21 21.63 32.45
N ASP A 711 6.55 21.04 31.46
CA ASP A 711 5.46 20.09 31.68
C ASP A 711 5.95 18.77 32.30
N LEU A 712 7.10 18.26 31.84
CA LEU A 712 7.73 17.08 32.45
C LEU A 712 8.09 17.33 33.91
N ALA A 713 8.64 18.50 34.23
CA ALA A 713 8.91 18.93 35.60
C ALA A 713 7.67 19.00 36.50
N ARG A 714 6.50 19.23 35.90
CA ARG A 714 5.20 19.27 36.58
C ARG A 714 4.47 17.93 36.57
N ALA A 715 5.13 16.86 36.08
CA ALA A 715 4.55 15.53 35.92
C ALA A 715 3.24 15.53 35.11
N VAL A 716 3.15 16.38 34.08
CA VAL A 716 2.01 16.37 33.15
C VAL A 716 1.96 14.99 32.47
N PRO A 717 0.77 14.36 32.36
CA PRO A 717 0.66 13.03 31.76
C PRO A 717 1.22 12.98 30.33
N VAL A 718 1.96 11.91 30.02
CA VAL A 718 2.60 11.71 28.70
C VAL A 718 1.62 11.87 27.54
N GLY A 719 0.37 11.40 27.69
CA GLY A 719 -0.64 11.53 26.65
C GLY A 719 -1.07 12.97 26.36
N VAL A 720 -1.00 13.87 27.36
CA VAL A 720 -1.22 15.30 27.19
C VAL A 720 -0.01 15.95 26.52
N VAL A 721 1.21 15.64 26.97
CA VAL A 721 2.45 16.13 26.35
C VAL A 721 2.53 15.74 24.87
N ALA A 722 2.21 14.48 24.55
CA ALA A 722 2.15 13.99 23.18
C ALA A 722 1.12 14.79 22.36
N ALA A 723 -0.09 15.03 22.89
CA ALA A 723 -1.12 15.80 22.20
C ALA A 723 -0.66 17.25 21.94
N ARG A 724 -0.14 17.94 22.96
CA ARG A 724 0.38 19.31 22.85
C ARG A 724 1.49 19.44 21.81
N PHE A 725 2.39 18.44 21.72
CA PHE A 725 3.42 18.38 20.69
C PHE A 725 2.85 18.23 19.28
N HIS A 726 1.96 17.26 19.05
CA HIS A 726 1.38 17.02 17.72
C HIS A 726 0.56 18.23 17.23
N HIS A 727 -0.27 18.79 18.10
CA HIS A 727 -1.08 19.97 17.76
C HIS A 727 -0.24 21.24 17.63
N GLY A 728 0.86 21.35 18.39
CA GLY A 728 1.83 22.44 18.30
C GLY A 728 2.53 22.45 16.96
N LEU A 729 3.04 21.29 16.52
CA LEU A 729 3.66 21.14 15.22
C LEU A 729 2.65 21.41 14.08
N ALA A 730 1.41 20.92 14.18
CA ALA A 730 0.36 21.22 13.21
C ALA A 730 0.06 22.73 13.12
N GLY A 731 -0.01 23.43 14.25
CA GLY A 731 -0.21 24.88 14.30
C GLY A 731 0.96 25.67 13.71
N ALA A 732 2.18 25.22 13.97
CA ALA A 732 3.40 25.82 13.44
C ALA A 732 3.49 25.67 11.91
N LEU A 733 3.18 24.49 11.39
CA LEU A 733 3.13 24.23 9.95
C LEU A 733 2.01 25.01 9.25
N ASP A 734 0.84 25.13 9.89
CA ASP A 734 -0.26 25.97 9.40
C ASP A 734 0.17 27.44 9.25
N ALA A 735 0.84 27.99 10.26
CA ALA A 735 1.37 29.36 10.20
C ALA A 735 2.44 29.54 9.11
N LEU A 736 3.33 28.56 8.98
CA LEU A 736 4.37 28.56 7.94
C LEU A 736 3.75 28.51 6.54
N VAL A 737 2.81 27.60 6.29
CA VAL A 737 2.09 27.49 5.02
C VAL A 737 1.37 28.80 4.70
N ALA A 738 0.72 29.43 5.68
CA ALA A 738 0.07 30.72 5.50
C ALA A 738 1.05 31.84 5.11
N ALA A 739 2.30 31.78 5.56
CA ALA A 739 3.33 32.77 5.21
C ALA A 739 3.88 32.61 3.79
N VAL A 740 3.76 31.43 3.17
CA VAL A 740 4.34 31.11 1.85
C VAL A 740 3.31 30.80 0.77
N ALA A 741 2.02 30.68 1.12
CA ALA A 741 0.97 30.35 0.18
C ALA A 741 0.83 31.42 -0.92
N PRO A 742 0.86 31.03 -2.21
CA PRO A 742 0.78 32.00 -3.30
C PRO A 742 -0.64 32.54 -3.53
N ALA A 743 -1.66 31.86 -3.02
CA ALA A 743 -3.07 32.23 -3.14
C ALA A 743 -3.88 31.74 -1.93
N PRO A 744 -5.04 32.35 -1.62
CA PRO A 744 -5.90 31.96 -0.50
C PRO A 744 -6.47 30.53 -0.61
N ASP A 745 -6.63 30.02 -1.82
CA ASP A 745 -7.17 28.69 -2.15
C ASP A 745 -6.09 27.72 -2.68
N ALA A 746 -4.82 28.05 -2.45
CA ALA A 746 -3.70 27.26 -2.92
C ALA A 746 -3.78 25.79 -2.49
N VAL A 747 -3.33 24.93 -3.40
CA VAL A 747 -3.16 23.50 -3.14
C VAL A 747 -1.95 23.29 -2.22
N VAL A 748 -2.13 22.47 -1.18
CA VAL A 748 -1.08 22.15 -0.22
C VAL A 748 -0.83 20.64 -0.21
N ALA A 749 0.27 20.17 -0.79
CA ALA A 749 0.64 18.76 -0.74
C ALA A 749 1.28 18.40 0.61
N LEU A 750 0.76 17.38 1.29
CA LEU A 750 1.27 16.82 2.53
C LEU A 750 1.84 15.43 2.22
N SER A 751 3.16 15.25 2.36
CA SER A 751 3.86 14.04 1.91
C SER A 751 5.07 13.69 2.78
N GLY A 752 5.61 12.48 2.66
CA GLY A 752 6.67 11.96 3.53
C GLY A 752 6.14 11.05 4.64
N GLY A 753 7.00 10.16 5.15
CA GLY A 753 6.61 9.07 6.05
C GLY A 753 5.93 9.50 7.35
N VAL A 754 6.17 10.73 7.83
CA VAL A 754 5.56 11.23 9.07
C VAL A 754 4.06 11.51 8.88
N PHE A 755 3.56 11.76 7.67
CA PHE A 755 2.11 11.89 7.41
C PHE A 755 1.34 10.56 7.43
N GLN A 756 1.99 9.47 7.82
CA GLN A 756 1.29 8.27 8.29
C GLN A 756 0.69 8.45 9.70
N ASN A 757 1.18 9.46 10.44
CA ASN A 757 0.62 9.89 11.73
C ASN A 757 -0.75 10.53 11.50
N ALA A 758 -1.81 9.89 11.98
CA ALA A 758 -3.16 10.36 11.70
C ALA A 758 -3.46 11.65 12.45
N THR A 759 -3.05 11.76 13.71
CA THR A 759 -3.28 12.96 14.52
C THR A 759 -2.70 14.20 13.88
N LEU A 760 -1.43 14.16 13.47
CA LEU A 760 -0.78 15.30 12.82
C LEU A 760 -1.45 15.65 11.49
N THR A 761 -1.73 14.63 10.66
CA THR A 761 -2.32 14.83 9.34
C THR A 761 -3.72 15.42 9.43
N GLU A 762 -4.56 14.91 10.34
CA GLU A 762 -5.91 15.41 10.57
C GLU A 762 -5.88 16.84 11.13
N ALA A 763 -5.06 17.08 12.17
CA ALA A 763 -4.95 18.40 12.77
C ALA A 763 -4.46 19.46 11.77
N LEU A 764 -3.48 19.14 10.92
CA LEU A 764 -2.99 20.06 9.89
C LEU A 764 -4.01 20.24 8.76
N SER A 765 -4.58 19.15 8.23
CA SER A 765 -5.57 19.22 7.14
C SER A 765 -6.77 20.08 7.54
N ASP A 766 -7.30 19.87 8.76
CA ASP A 766 -8.42 20.65 9.27
C ASP A 766 -8.09 22.14 9.41
N ARG A 767 -6.88 22.48 9.87
CA ARG A 767 -6.41 23.87 9.98
C ARG A 767 -6.31 24.53 8.60
N LEU A 768 -5.69 23.85 7.64
CA LEU A 768 -5.53 24.33 6.26
C LEU A 768 -6.89 24.52 5.58
N THR A 769 -7.80 23.55 5.69
CA THR A 769 -9.16 23.66 5.13
C THR A 769 -9.93 24.82 5.72
N ARG A 770 -9.84 25.07 7.04
CA ARG A 770 -10.48 26.25 7.67
C ARG A 770 -9.93 27.59 7.17
N ARG A 771 -8.72 27.63 6.62
CA ARG A 771 -8.15 28.82 5.97
C ARG A 771 -8.60 29.03 4.53
N GLY A 772 -9.29 28.05 3.94
CA GLY A 772 -9.65 28.05 2.52
C GLY A 772 -8.63 27.33 1.62
N LEU A 773 -7.52 26.84 2.17
CA LEU A 773 -6.52 26.08 1.43
C LEU A 773 -7.00 24.65 1.15
N ARG A 774 -6.40 24.01 0.14
CA ARG A 774 -6.78 22.68 -0.33
C ARG A 774 -5.70 21.64 -0.01
N PRO A 775 -5.73 21.00 1.18
CA PRO A 775 -4.75 19.99 1.54
C PRO A 775 -4.92 18.70 0.72
N LEU A 776 -3.83 18.18 0.17
CA LEU A 776 -3.74 16.90 -0.52
C LEU A 776 -2.80 16.00 0.25
N ALA A 777 -3.27 14.84 0.68
CA ALA A 777 -2.44 13.77 1.21
C ALA A 777 -2.71 12.50 0.41
N GLN A 778 -1.73 11.62 0.22
CA GLN A 778 -1.87 10.44 -0.65
C GLN A 778 -2.99 9.49 -0.22
N ARG A 779 -3.62 8.85 -1.22
CA ARG A 779 -4.76 7.95 -1.15
C ARG A 779 -4.38 6.55 -1.66
N ASP A 780 -4.01 6.42 -2.94
CA ASP A 780 -3.82 5.11 -3.60
C ASP A 780 -2.37 4.61 -3.54
N ILE A 781 -1.43 5.51 -3.27
CA ILE A 781 -0.02 5.20 -2.99
C ILE A 781 0.35 5.63 -1.56
N PRO A 782 1.40 5.04 -0.96
CA PRO A 782 1.82 5.45 0.37
C PRO A 782 2.53 6.82 0.37
N PRO A 783 2.37 7.60 1.45
CA PRO A 783 3.13 8.85 1.64
C PRO A 783 4.59 8.61 2.06
N ASN A 784 4.96 7.38 2.41
CA ASN A 784 6.34 6.98 2.70
C ASN A 784 7.09 6.61 1.41
N ASP A 785 8.35 6.17 1.56
CA ASP A 785 9.28 5.81 0.49
C ASP A 785 8.72 4.86 -0.58
N GLY A 786 7.70 4.06 -0.26
CA GLY A 786 7.03 3.21 -1.23
C GLY A 786 6.35 3.97 -2.39
N GLY A 787 6.17 5.29 -2.26
CA GLY A 787 5.64 6.18 -3.31
C GLY A 787 6.71 6.90 -4.15
N ILE A 788 7.98 6.89 -3.73
CA ILE A 788 9.05 7.74 -4.31
C ILE A 788 9.26 7.47 -5.79
N ALA A 789 9.25 6.20 -6.23
CA ALA A 789 9.50 5.85 -7.62
C ALA A 789 8.50 6.48 -8.60
N LEU A 790 7.25 6.67 -8.17
CA LEU A 790 6.23 7.35 -8.99
C LEU A 790 6.57 8.83 -9.17
N GLY A 791 6.95 9.51 -8.08
CA GLY A 791 7.34 10.92 -8.14
C GLY A 791 8.62 11.17 -8.92
N GLN A 792 9.60 10.26 -8.82
CA GLN A 792 10.80 10.26 -9.64
C GLN A 792 10.46 10.21 -11.14
N ALA A 793 9.59 9.28 -11.53
CA ALA A 793 9.14 9.16 -12.92
C ALA A 793 8.41 10.41 -13.40
N ALA A 794 7.48 10.95 -12.60
CA ALA A 794 6.71 12.15 -12.94
C ALA A 794 7.60 13.39 -13.15
N ILE A 795 8.59 13.62 -12.27
CA ILE A 795 9.54 14.74 -12.40
C ILE A 795 10.37 14.60 -13.68
N ALA A 796 10.87 13.40 -13.96
CA ALA A 796 11.68 13.15 -15.14
C ALA A 796 10.89 13.37 -16.43
N ILE A 797 9.64 12.88 -16.49
CA ILE A 797 8.72 13.13 -17.61
C ILE A 797 8.44 14.63 -17.76
N ALA A 798 8.06 15.32 -16.68
CA ALA A 798 7.73 16.74 -16.70
C ALA A 798 8.86 17.62 -17.23
N ARG A 799 10.11 17.26 -16.92
CA ARG A 799 11.33 17.97 -17.37
C ARG A 799 11.73 17.63 -18.80
N ALA A 800 11.34 16.47 -19.32
CA ALA A 800 11.63 16.06 -20.68
C ALA A 800 10.64 16.63 -21.70
N ILE A 801 9.40 16.90 -21.29
CA ILE A 801 8.38 17.53 -22.14
C ILE A 801 8.73 19.02 -22.32
N PRO A 802 8.83 19.54 -23.56
CA PRO A 802 9.06 20.97 -23.81
C PRO A 802 7.99 21.85 -23.14
N PRO A 803 8.33 23.07 -22.67
CA PRO A 803 7.31 24.06 -22.39
C PRO A 803 6.62 24.46 -23.72
N GLU A 804 5.29 24.57 -23.69
CA GLU A 804 4.50 25.10 -24.82
C GLU A 804 4.83 26.57 -25.13
#